data_AF-A0A814TZ88-F1
#
_entry.id   AF-A0A814TZ88-F1
#
_cell.length_a   1.000
_cell.length_b   1.000
_cell.length_c   1.000
_cell.angle_alpha   90.00
_cell.angle_beta   90.00
_cell.angle_gamma   90.00
#
_symmetry.space_group_name_H-M   'P 1'
#
loop_
_entity.id
_entity.type
_entity.pdbx_description
1 polymer ?
#
loop_
_entity_poly.entity_id
_entity_poly.type
_entity_poly.pdbx_seq_one_letter_code
_entity_poly.pdbx_strand_id
1 'polypeptide(L)'
;MNRLYPSLDSVADQPAATNYRQTASHHQSSESIDGFYDCSKDLPVDTHSLTTSTLNARDSSSDQCPLCNQTFKNLAEHVQQCLAEDDRKNNEHRGASSIPQNDVQSASAPSKKSTRDCIWCFKSVPEKHYAAHVQTCIPQSPDDLDMQTSNERMMKDSCLNCASTINPNDGTAFLIPCPSRHVYCKKCLLKSLNAFLESQSTPVCHSMFCDYQLSRYDLSSITLEPDTYQRLLTLVQNQQRPQCPRCRFYIDPDTMGDFRYHVETCDLEESALCNYCHCPYALALFDDHVRQCRNESMHRQQKLVEFILPRIKYPFTAQQIDFFIEIQKKYRRPIDARSIVDALADFNATFPLELPTRTCDACADSYLYDDIYVFGCPDNHKLCYNCYERSCRIKKDNKEILTCGMCNYQLTYGELKYLRVSPAQRDEFVEYQVQKTFENYAGSGKGVIKCPNTNCKWAFEPENPREQFCVVCQMCHHEFCSLCNDQYHYRTDCQQLAEITQQWYFWCNTERGHYLERKAREDATYAARLKEFQRQQKENRTRNAGLQKRYRELLADEKYKEKNCRLCPHCNRVVQHMGGCSSMICGQDFHGGNNQSGCGQNFTWESAKKYVPTTDRNPEDVMPDFHNPRNKLVVHNVTCDACQKTVRGIRFDCIHCPLLTYCEDCEQKHTLLHSNQNEQAGSRQHVFRLIMTPDTA
;
A
#
# COMPACT_ATOMS: atom_id res chain seq x y z
N MET A 1 7.83 -29.35 42.67
CA MET A 1 6.46 -29.10 42.17
C MET A 1 6.52 -29.19 40.64
N ASN A 2 6.59 -30.34 39.97
CA ASN A 2 5.82 -31.60 39.97
C ASN A 2 4.33 -31.46 39.64
N ARG A 3 3.99 -31.78 38.37
CA ARG A 3 2.78 -32.47 37.84
C ARG A 3 3.08 -32.81 36.36
N LEU A 4 3.65 -33.98 36.04
CA LEU A 4 3.04 -35.31 35.82
C LEU A 4 1.94 -35.34 34.74
N TYR A 5 2.31 -35.89 33.57
CA TYR A 5 1.44 -36.47 32.55
C TYR A 5 1.13 -37.95 32.90
N PRO A 6 -0.04 -38.50 32.54
CA PRO A 6 -0.27 -39.94 32.58
C PRO A 6 0.07 -40.61 31.24
N SER A 7 0.75 -41.76 31.37
CA SER A 7 0.98 -42.79 30.37
C SER A 7 -0.30 -43.56 30.03
N LEU A 8 -0.42 -44.03 28.79
CA LEU A 8 -1.22 -45.21 28.46
C LEU A 8 -0.51 -46.08 27.42
N ASP A 9 -0.76 -47.38 27.58
CA ASP A 9 0.08 -48.50 27.22
C ASP A 9 0.01 -48.98 25.76
N SER A 10 1.06 -49.72 25.45
CA SER A 10 1.29 -50.64 24.34
C SER A 10 0.13 -51.58 23.98
N VAL A 11 -0.09 -51.79 22.69
CA VAL A 11 -0.61 -53.07 22.15
C VAL A 11 0.20 -53.49 20.92
N ALA A 12 0.54 -54.79 20.97
CA ALA A 12 1.40 -55.63 20.15
C ALA A 12 1.24 -55.63 18.61
N ASP A 13 2.37 -55.97 17.99
CA ASP A 13 2.59 -56.46 16.63
C ASP A 13 1.69 -57.63 16.19
N GLN A 14 1.39 -57.73 14.89
CA GLN A 14 1.93 -58.77 13.99
C GLN A 14 1.56 -58.55 12.50
N PRO A 15 2.33 -59.13 11.55
CA PRO A 15 2.40 -58.69 10.15
C PRO A 15 1.63 -59.59 9.17
N ALA A 16 1.30 -59.08 7.98
CA ALA A 16 0.80 -59.90 6.87
C ALA A 16 1.57 -59.64 5.57
N ALA A 17 2.01 -60.75 4.99
CA ALA A 17 2.91 -60.91 3.87
C ALA A 17 2.32 -60.48 2.50
N THR A 18 3.27 -60.12 1.65
CA THR A 18 3.30 -60.18 0.18
C THR A 18 2.41 -61.25 -0.46
N ASN A 19 1.75 -60.90 -1.57
CA ASN A 19 1.71 -61.78 -2.74
C ASN A 19 1.57 -61.02 -4.07
N TYR A 20 2.47 -61.41 -4.96
CA TYR A 20 2.60 -61.09 -6.37
C TYR A 20 1.66 -62.00 -7.18
N ARG A 21 0.90 -61.50 -8.15
CA ARG A 21 0.64 -62.22 -9.42
C ARG A 21 0.03 -61.35 -10.51
N GLN A 22 0.66 -61.45 -11.66
CA GLN A 22 0.28 -60.98 -12.99
C GLN A 22 -0.93 -61.75 -13.54
N THR A 23 -1.67 -61.12 -14.48
CA THR A 23 -2.05 -61.57 -15.85
C THR A 23 -3.27 -60.75 -16.29
N ALA A 24 -3.17 -59.87 -17.29
CA ALA A 24 -3.27 -60.10 -18.74
C ALA A 24 -4.72 -60.26 -19.27
N SER A 25 -5.15 -59.23 -20.01
CA SER A 25 -5.90 -59.22 -21.28
C SER A 25 -6.85 -60.37 -21.67
N HIS A 26 -8.10 -60.05 -22.02
CA HIS A 26 -8.63 -60.18 -23.40
C HIS A 26 -10.14 -59.83 -23.55
N HIS A 27 -10.45 -59.33 -24.75
CA HIS A 27 -11.71 -59.37 -25.53
C HIS A 27 -12.96 -58.63 -24.99
N GLN A 28 -13.43 -57.57 -25.67
CA GLN A 28 -14.13 -57.48 -26.97
C GLN A 28 -15.61 -57.86 -26.92
N SER A 29 -16.40 -56.98 -27.56
CA SER A 29 -17.69 -57.20 -28.25
C SER A 29 -18.90 -57.55 -27.36
N SER A 30 -20.12 -57.10 -27.59
CA SER A 30 -20.79 -56.37 -28.68
C SER A 30 -22.27 -56.23 -28.29
N GLU A 31 -23.05 -55.53 -29.12
CA GLU A 31 -24.52 -55.62 -29.26
C GLU A 31 -25.34 -54.87 -28.19
N SER A 32 -25.90 -53.70 -28.48
CA SER A 32 -27.11 -53.43 -29.30
C SER A 32 -28.37 -54.09 -28.76
N ILE A 33 -29.40 -53.30 -28.47
CA ILE A 33 -30.78 -53.53 -28.89
C ILE A 33 -31.59 -52.26 -28.60
N ASP A 34 -32.26 -51.80 -29.65
CA ASP A 34 -33.31 -50.80 -29.68
C ASP A 34 -34.53 -51.22 -28.85
N GLY A 35 -35.25 -50.25 -28.31
CA GLY A 35 -36.53 -50.49 -27.65
C GLY A 35 -37.34 -49.22 -27.45
N PHE A 36 -37.93 -48.72 -28.54
CA PHE A 36 -39.09 -47.83 -28.49
C PHE A 36 -40.26 -48.54 -27.79
N TYR A 37 -40.89 -47.90 -26.80
CA TYR A 37 -42.34 -47.93 -26.62
C TYR A 37 -42.83 -46.66 -25.92
N ASP A 38 -43.75 -46.02 -26.61
CA ASP A 38 -44.61 -44.91 -26.21
C ASP A 38 -45.84 -45.50 -25.50
N CYS A 39 -46.25 -44.97 -24.35
CA CYS A 39 -47.65 -44.64 -24.09
C CYS A 39 -47.85 -43.87 -22.78
N SER A 40 -48.69 -42.85 -22.91
CA SER A 40 -49.29 -41.98 -21.91
C SER A 40 -50.02 -42.70 -20.78
N LYS A 41 -50.09 -42.08 -19.58
CA LYS A 41 -51.33 -41.55 -18.96
C LYS A 41 -51.21 -41.23 -17.46
N ASP A 42 -51.93 -40.17 -17.11
CA ASP A 42 -52.64 -39.87 -15.86
C ASP A 42 -51.90 -39.36 -14.59
N LEU A 43 -52.26 -38.10 -14.29
CA LEU A 43 -52.39 -37.35 -13.02
C LEU A 43 -52.59 -38.18 -11.73
N PRO A 44 -52.24 -37.69 -10.52
CA PRO A 44 -52.87 -36.48 -9.98
C PRO A 44 -52.07 -35.51 -9.09
N VAL A 45 -52.69 -34.34 -8.99
CA VAL A 45 -52.53 -33.25 -8.02
C VAL A 45 -52.67 -33.78 -6.60
N ASP A 46 -51.75 -33.37 -5.71
CA ASP A 46 -52.01 -33.35 -4.27
C ASP A 46 -51.46 -32.08 -3.61
N THR A 47 -52.39 -31.44 -2.91
CA THR A 47 -52.24 -30.25 -2.08
C THR A 47 -52.10 -30.65 -0.61
N HIS A 48 -51.01 -30.23 0.06
CA HIS A 48 -50.90 -30.16 1.53
C HIS A 48 -49.94 -28.98 1.84
N SER A 49 -50.36 -27.82 2.36
CA SER A 49 -50.90 -27.51 3.70
C SER A 49 -50.07 -28.04 4.87
N LEU A 50 -49.10 -27.24 5.33
CA LEU A 50 -48.49 -27.30 6.66
C LEU A 50 -48.27 -25.85 7.14
N THR A 51 -49.19 -25.31 7.94
CA THR A 51 -49.12 -25.16 9.41
C THR A 51 -48.14 -24.08 9.88
N THR A 52 -48.73 -22.95 10.24
CA THR A 52 -48.25 -21.92 11.15
C THR A 52 -47.93 -22.49 12.52
N SER A 53 -46.75 -22.14 13.05
CA SER A 53 -46.44 -22.24 14.48
C SER A 53 -45.66 -20.99 14.92
N THR A 54 -46.39 -20.11 15.59
CA THR A 54 -45.97 -19.01 16.45
C THR A 54 -45.28 -19.54 17.70
N LEU A 55 -44.10 -18.99 18.07
CA LEU A 55 -43.61 -18.96 19.45
C LEU A 55 -42.63 -17.78 19.66
N ASN A 56 -43.16 -16.74 20.32
CA ASN A 56 -42.60 -15.89 21.38
C ASN A 56 -41.15 -15.35 21.32
N ALA A 57 -41.09 -14.05 21.04
CA ALA A 57 -40.54 -12.96 21.84
C ALA A 57 -39.62 -13.32 23.03
N ARG A 58 -38.39 -12.79 22.97
CA ARG A 58 -37.63 -12.31 24.13
C ARG A 58 -37.10 -10.92 23.83
N ASP A 59 -37.55 -9.97 24.64
CA ASP A 59 -37.14 -8.58 24.68
C ASP A 59 -35.67 -8.42 25.11
N SER A 60 -34.96 -7.51 24.45
CA SER A 60 -33.79 -6.85 25.02
C SER A 60 -33.89 -5.35 24.68
N SER A 61 -34.38 -4.60 25.66
CA SER A 61 -34.40 -3.15 25.74
C SER A 61 -32.97 -2.59 25.76
N SER A 62 -32.67 -1.65 24.87
CA SER A 62 -31.61 -0.66 25.07
C SER A 62 -32.25 0.71 25.23
N ASP A 63 -32.02 1.28 26.41
CA ASP A 63 -32.52 2.58 26.85
C ASP A 63 -31.97 3.71 25.96
N GLN A 64 -32.88 4.52 25.40
CA GLN A 64 -32.52 5.80 24.79
C GLN A 64 -32.52 6.89 25.86
N CYS A 65 -31.39 7.61 25.97
CA CYS A 65 -31.20 8.72 26.89
C CYS A 65 -32.13 9.93 26.55
N PRO A 66 -32.98 10.39 27.48
CA PRO A 66 -33.89 11.52 27.26
C PRO A 66 -33.20 12.85 26.95
N LEU A 67 -31.93 13.02 27.35
CA LEU A 67 -31.16 14.24 27.11
C LEU A 67 -30.74 14.42 25.64
N CYS A 68 -30.64 13.35 24.86
CA CYS A 68 -30.24 13.44 23.45
C CYS A 68 -31.38 13.91 22.53
N ASN A 69 -32.63 13.55 22.85
CA ASN A 69 -33.80 13.98 22.08
C ASN A 69 -34.16 15.46 22.31
N GLN A 70 -33.87 16.00 23.49
CA GLN A 70 -34.09 17.41 23.78
C GLN A 70 -33.09 18.31 23.01
N THR A 71 -31.84 17.87 22.90
CA THR A 71 -30.79 18.61 22.17
C THR A 71 -31.04 18.64 20.66
N PHE A 72 -31.56 17.55 20.09
CA PHE A 72 -31.92 17.48 18.67
C PHE A 72 -33.13 18.38 18.32
N LYS A 73 -34.13 18.48 19.20
CA LYS A 73 -35.25 19.41 19.02
C LYS A 73 -34.81 20.87 19.08
N ASN A 74 -33.97 21.22 20.05
CA ASN A 74 -33.49 22.60 20.20
C ASN A 74 -32.60 23.05 19.01
N LEU A 75 -31.83 22.12 18.42
CA LEU A 75 -31.02 22.42 17.22
C LEU A 75 -31.88 22.62 15.97
N ALA A 76 -32.95 21.83 15.80
CA ALA A 76 -33.87 21.97 14.68
C ALA A 76 -34.67 23.30 14.74
N GLU A 77 -35.08 23.72 15.94
CA GLU A 77 -35.78 25.00 16.16
C GLU A 77 -34.87 26.20 15.92
N HIS A 78 -33.59 26.12 16.31
CA HIS A 78 -32.62 27.19 16.08
C HIS A 78 -32.28 27.36 14.59
N VAL A 79 -32.14 26.26 13.85
CA VAL A 79 -31.91 26.30 12.39
C VAL A 79 -33.10 26.92 11.65
N GLN A 80 -34.34 26.65 12.09
CA GLN A 80 -35.52 27.30 11.50
C GLN A 80 -35.61 28.80 11.81
N GLN A 81 -35.17 29.24 13.00
CA GLN A 81 -35.09 30.66 13.32
C GLN A 81 -34.03 31.40 12.49
N CYS A 82 -32.86 30.82 12.26
CA CYS A 82 -31.82 31.43 11.44
C CYS A 82 -32.24 31.55 9.96
N LEU A 83 -32.93 30.55 9.41
CA LEU A 83 -33.44 30.61 8.03
C LEU A 83 -34.53 31.67 7.85
N ALA A 84 -35.37 31.90 8.87
CA ALA A 84 -36.40 32.93 8.83
C ALA A 84 -35.84 34.37 8.93
N GLU A 85 -34.66 34.57 9.55
CA GLU A 85 -34.00 35.88 9.62
C GLU A 85 -33.25 36.25 8.32
N ASP A 86 -32.72 35.27 7.59
CA ASP A 86 -32.06 35.50 6.30
C ASP A 86 -33.06 35.85 5.18
N ASP A 87 -34.24 35.25 5.18
CA ASP A 87 -35.33 35.61 4.24
C ASP A 87 -35.88 37.02 4.52
N ARG A 88 -35.77 37.49 5.76
CA ARG A 88 -36.21 38.83 6.15
C ARG A 88 -35.22 39.92 5.72
N LYS A 89 -33.91 39.62 5.74
CA LYS A 89 -32.85 40.54 5.26
C LYS A 89 -32.79 40.62 3.73
N ASN A 90 -33.13 39.54 3.03
CA ASN A 90 -33.12 39.52 1.55
C ASN A 90 -34.30 40.26 0.90
N ASN A 91 -35.35 40.58 1.65
CA ASN A 91 -36.53 41.30 1.13
C ASN A 91 -36.45 42.84 1.23
N GLU A 92 -35.42 43.41 1.86
CA GLU A 92 -35.28 44.88 2.02
C GLU A 92 -34.42 45.56 0.93
N HIS A 93 -33.96 44.84 -0.10
CA HIS A 93 -33.08 45.38 -1.15
C HIS A 93 -33.58 45.23 -2.60
N ARG A 94 -34.90 45.33 -2.83
CA ARG A 94 -35.45 45.51 -4.18
C ARG A 94 -36.51 46.59 -4.24
N GLY A 95 -36.06 47.82 -4.55
CA GLY A 95 -36.93 48.89 -5.01
C GLY A 95 -36.18 50.18 -5.32
N ALA A 96 -35.87 50.42 -6.60
CA ALA A 96 -35.98 51.72 -7.31
C ALA A 96 -35.12 51.75 -8.59
N SER A 97 -35.67 52.41 -9.62
CA SER A 97 -35.26 52.46 -11.02
C SER A 97 -34.35 53.65 -11.39
N SER A 98 -33.80 53.60 -12.62
CA SER A 98 -33.48 54.68 -13.61
C SER A 98 -32.21 55.58 -13.49
N ILE A 99 -31.24 55.34 -14.40
CA ILE A 99 -30.49 56.18 -15.41
C ILE A 99 -30.51 57.74 -15.25
N PRO A 100 -29.48 58.60 -15.64
CA PRO A 100 -28.28 58.44 -16.54
C PRO A 100 -26.90 59.04 -16.11
N GLN A 101 -25.92 58.85 -17.00
CA GLN A 101 -24.51 59.31 -17.17
C GLN A 101 -24.11 60.74 -16.74
N ASN A 102 -22.90 60.91 -16.15
CA ASN A 102 -21.72 61.62 -16.71
C ASN A 102 -20.55 61.81 -15.70
N ASP A 103 -19.33 61.54 -16.20
CA ASP A 103 -18.01 62.19 -16.01
C ASP A 103 -17.44 62.72 -14.65
N VAL A 104 -16.21 62.25 -14.39
CA VAL A 104 -14.97 62.98 -13.96
C VAL A 104 -14.63 63.19 -12.46
N GLN A 105 -13.44 62.66 -12.12
CA GLN A 105 -12.40 63.09 -11.15
C GLN A 105 -12.48 62.81 -9.63
N SER A 106 -11.45 62.05 -9.20
CA SER A 106 -10.52 62.29 -8.07
C SER A 106 -10.96 62.20 -6.60
N ALA A 107 -10.18 61.39 -5.88
CA ALA A 107 -9.69 61.56 -4.50
C ALA A 107 -10.68 61.39 -3.34
N SER A 108 -10.44 60.36 -2.51
CA SER A 108 -9.92 60.47 -1.13
C SER A 108 -10.35 59.27 -0.28
N ALA A 109 -9.42 58.75 0.50
CA ALA A 109 -9.59 57.62 1.41
C ALA A 109 -10.46 57.99 2.63
N PRO A 110 -11.06 56.98 3.30
CA PRO A 110 -11.34 57.13 4.72
C PRO A 110 -10.69 56.04 5.61
N SER A 111 -10.28 56.56 6.76
CA SER A 111 -9.76 55.97 7.99
C SER A 111 -10.29 54.60 8.41
N LYS A 112 -9.35 53.76 8.86
CA LYS A 112 -9.54 52.52 9.64
C LYS A 112 -10.23 52.83 10.99
N LYS A 113 -11.32 52.10 11.30
CA LYS A 113 -11.82 51.95 12.68
C LYS A 113 -11.37 50.60 13.25
N SER A 114 -10.88 50.66 14.48
CA SER A 114 -10.31 49.58 15.28
C SER A 114 -11.38 48.66 15.84
N THR A 115 -11.28 47.36 15.58
CA THR A 115 -11.97 46.28 16.30
C THR A 115 -11.12 45.82 17.49
N ARG A 116 -11.50 46.25 18.70
CA ARG A 116 -11.21 45.56 19.96
C ARG A 116 -12.56 45.14 20.56
N ASP A 117 -12.59 43.90 21.05
CA ASP A 117 -13.54 43.31 22.01
C ASP A 117 -14.21 42.04 21.48
N CYS A 118 -13.59 40.90 21.81
CA CYS A 118 -14.26 39.67 22.27
C CYS A 118 -13.22 38.56 22.49
N ILE A 119 -12.57 38.58 23.66
CA ILE A 119 -11.95 37.40 24.26
C ILE A 119 -12.72 37.17 25.54
N TRP A 120 -13.51 36.09 25.61
CA TRP A 120 -13.82 35.30 26.82
C TRP A 120 -14.78 34.18 26.41
N CYS A 121 -14.25 32.95 26.30
CA CYS A 121 -14.89 31.64 26.54
C CYS A 121 -14.23 30.54 25.71
N PHE A 122 -13.09 30.02 26.18
CA PHE A 122 -12.58 28.70 25.77
C PHE A 122 -12.03 27.96 26.98
N LYS A 123 -12.92 27.25 27.69
CA LYS A 123 -12.55 26.12 28.53
C LYS A 123 -13.65 25.08 28.44
N SER A 124 -13.42 24.05 27.62
CA SER A 124 -13.94 22.67 27.67
C SER A 124 -14.40 22.12 26.30
N VAL A 125 -13.43 21.64 25.49
CA VAL A 125 -13.68 20.70 24.38
C VAL A 125 -12.51 19.70 24.32
N PRO A 126 -12.73 18.38 24.18
CA PRO A 126 -11.66 17.39 24.04
C PRO A 126 -10.99 17.40 22.66
N GLU A 127 -9.71 17.04 22.65
CA GLU A 127 -8.69 17.17 21.59
C GLU A 127 -8.97 16.50 20.22
N LYS A 128 -10.11 15.82 20.01
CA LYS A 128 -10.36 15.01 18.80
C LYS A 128 -11.14 15.70 17.66
N HIS A 129 -11.46 16.99 17.78
CA HIS A 129 -12.18 17.73 16.73
C HIS A 129 -11.44 18.98 16.19
N TYR A 130 -10.15 19.12 16.47
CA TYR A 130 -9.39 20.33 16.11
C TYR A 130 -9.04 20.43 14.60
N ALA A 131 -8.98 19.31 13.88
CA ALA A 131 -8.50 19.29 12.49
C ALA A 131 -9.58 19.57 11.41
N ALA A 132 -10.87 19.48 11.76
CA ALA A 132 -11.95 19.55 10.76
C ALA A 132 -12.77 20.86 10.78
N HIS A 133 -12.51 21.78 11.72
CA HIS A 133 -13.35 22.98 11.89
C HIS A 133 -12.64 24.32 11.63
N VAL A 134 -11.30 24.33 11.50
CA VAL A 134 -10.55 25.56 11.22
C VAL A 134 -10.67 26.01 9.75
N GLN A 135 -11.23 25.18 8.85
CA GLN A 135 -11.28 25.48 7.42
C GLN A 135 -12.59 26.12 6.92
N THR A 136 -13.63 26.27 7.74
CA THR A 136 -15.00 26.55 7.22
C THR A 136 -15.71 27.79 7.76
N CYS A 137 -15.10 28.63 8.60
CA CYS A 137 -15.79 29.84 9.09
C CYS A 137 -14.89 31.09 9.18
N ILE A 138 -14.33 31.53 8.06
CA ILE A 138 -13.96 32.93 7.83
C ILE A 138 -14.23 33.24 6.35
N PRO A 139 -15.09 34.20 5.98
CA PRO A 139 -15.15 34.66 4.61
C PRO A 139 -13.87 35.44 4.32
N GLN A 140 -12.90 34.81 3.65
CA GLN A 140 -11.71 35.51 3.17
C GLN A 140 -12.11 36.29 1.91
N SER A 141 -12.03 37.62 2.00
CA SER A 141 -12.07 38.48 0.82
C SER A 141 -10.75 38.32 0.04
N PRO A 142 -10.77 38.40 -1.31
CA PRO A 142 -9.55 38.27 -2.12
C PRO A 142 -8.45 39.29 -1.78
N ASP A 143 -8.76 40.37 -1.07
CA ASP A 143 -7.84 41.49 -0.83
C ASP A 143 -6.97 41.32 0.44
N ASP A 144 -7.29 40.37 1.33
CA ASP A 144 -6.56 40.21 2.62
C ASP A 144 -5.28 39.34 2.52
N LEU A 145 -5.12 38.55 1.45
CA LEU A 145 -3.96 37.68 1.21
C LEU A 145 -2.71 38.44 0.75
N ASP A 146 -2.87 39.60 0.11
CA ASP A 146 -1.75 40.43 -0.38
C ASP A 146 -1.14 41.32 0.71
N MET A 147 -1.86 41.60 1.79
CA MET A 147 -1.37 42.47 2.88
C MET A 147 -0.57 41.71 3.96
N GLN A 148 -0.80 40.41 4.14
CA GLN A 148 -0.01 39.57 5.06
C GLN A 148 1.33 39.14 4.46
N THR A 149 1.35 38.81 3.16
CA THR A 149 2.58 38.44 2.42
C THR A 149 3.54 39.62 2.24
N SER A 150 3.03 40.85 2.21
CA SER A 150 3.85 42.07 2.16
C SER A 150 4.44 42.44 3.52
N ASN A 151 3.73 42.23 4.63
CA ASN A 151 4.29 42.42 5.99
C ASN A 151 5.35 41.35 6.37
N GLU A 152 5.17 40.09 5.97
CA GLU A 152 6.19 39.04 6.16
C GLU A 152 7.43 39.24 5.27
N ARG A 153 7.26 39.83 4.08
CA ARG A 153 8.40 40.26 3.24
C ARG A 153 9.14 41.46 3.83
N MET A 154 8.43 42.44 4.41
CA MET A 154 9.08 43.65 4.97
C MET A 154 9.97 43.37 6.18
N MET A 155 9.71 42.32 6.97
CA MET A 155 10.57 41.99 8.12
C MET A 155 11.86 41.22 7.77
N LYS A 156 11.95 40.59 6.59
CA LYS A 156 13.13 39.78 6.21
C LYS A 156 14.32 40.62 5.71
N ASP A 157 14.08 41.86 5.29
CA ASP A 157 15.09 42.72 4.63
C ASP A 157 15.47 43.97 5.45
N SER A 158 15.15 44.02 6.74
CA SER A 158 15.47 45.15 7.62
C SER A 158 16.33 44.76 8.81
N CYS A 159 17.21 45.69 9.22
CA CYS A 159 18.01 45.53 10.44
C CYS A 159 17.09 45.38 11.65
N LEU A 160 17.26 44.30 12.42
CA LEU A 160 16.42 44.02 13.59
C LEU A 160 16.40 45.17 14.61
N ASN A 161 17.47 45.97 14.70
CA ASN A 161 17.65 46.99 15.73
C ASN A 161 17.54 48.45 15.27
N CYS A 162 17.56 48.75 13.97
CA CYS A 162 17.49 50.14 13.50
C CYS A 162 16.58 50.38 12.30
N ALA A 163 15.80 49.38 11.87
CA ALA A 163 14.85 49.45 10.76
C ALA A 163 15.41 49.95 9.41
N SER A 164 16.75 50.08 9.29
CA SER A 164 17.39 50.37 8.02
C SER A 164 17.21 49.18 7.09
N THR A 165 16.78 49.43 5.86
CA THR A 165 16.75 48.42 4.81
C THR A 165 18.18 47.94 4.57
N ILE A 166 18.40 46.64 4.65
CA ILE A 166 19.72 46.05 4.42
C ILE A 166 19.63 45.21 3.15
N ASN A 167 20.57 45.40 2.22
CA ASN A 167 20.74 44.46 1.11
C ASN A 167 21.69 43.34 1.56
N PRO A 168 21.23 42.08 1.68
CA PRO A 168 22.08 40.99 2.15
C PRO A 168 23.34 40.76 1.27
N ASN A 169 23.34 41.25 0.04
CA ASN A 169 24.42 41.05 -0.93
C ASN A 169 25.50 42.14 -0.90
N ASP A 170 25.33 43.23 -0.15
CA ASP A 170 26.29 44.35 -0.15
C ASP A 170 27.46 44.17 0.84
N GLY A 171 27.49 43.05 1.58
CA GLY A 171 28.51 42.75 2.59
C GLY A 171 28.44 43.63 3.86
N THR A 172 27.43 44.49 3.97
CA THR A 172 27.19 45.33 5.17
C THR A 172 26.21 44.69 6.15
N ALA A 173 25.53 43.63 5.70
CA ALA A 173 24.64 42.76 6.46
C ALA A 173 25.39 41.59 7.13
N PHE A 174 25.01 41.27 8.35
CA PHE A 174 25.46 40.06 9.04
C PHE A 174 24.24 39.19 9.34
N LEU A 175 24.23 37.99 8.76
CA LEU A 175 23.24 36.96 9.03
C LEU A 175 23.74 36.08 10.17
N ILE A 176 23.01 36.06 11.29
CA ILE A 176 23.33 35.14 12.41
C ILE A 176 22.65 33.80 12.15
N PRO A 177 23.35 32.65 12.21
CA PRO A 177 22.82 31.32 11.90
C PRO A 177 21.91 30.76 13.02
N CYS A 178 21.09 31.61 13.63
CA CYS A 178 20.03 31.18 14.54
C CYS A 178 18.84 30.61 13.73
N PRO A 179 17.93 29.82 14.35
CA PRO A 179 16.76 29.25 13.66
C PRO A 179 15.87 30.29 12.97
N SER A 180 15.80 31.50 13.53
CA SER A 180 15.04 32.63 13.01
C SER A 180 15.78 33.46 11.95
N ARG A 181 17.05 33.14 11.64
CA ARG A 181 17.88 33.80 10.63
C ARG A 181 17.90 35.34 10.73
N HIS A 182 18.10 35.87 11.95
CA HIS A 182 18.13 37.31 12.19
C HIS A 182 19.28 38.02 11.44
N VAL A 183 18.99 39.19 10.88
CA VAL A 183 19.92 40.04 10.12
C VAL A 183 20.21 41.34 10.87
N TYR A 184 21.49 41.70 10.94
CA TYR A 184 21.96 42.96 11.53
C TYR A 184 22.80 43.76 10.56
N CYS A 185 22.72 45.08 10.63
CA CYS A 185 23.78 45.92 10.07
C CYS A 185 25.00 45.89 11.01
N LYS A 186 26.21 46.08 10.45
CA LYS A 186 27.48 46.07 11.22
C LYS A 186 27.40 46.87 12.53
N LYS A 187 26.84 48.08 12.49
CA LYS A 187 26.75 48.98 13.65
C LYS A 187 25.86 48.42 14.76
N CYS A 188 24.71 47.84 14.40
CA CYS A 188 23.78 47.28 15.38
C CYS A 188 24.30 45.99 16.00
N LEU A 189 24.94 45.13 15.20
CA LEU A 189 25.57 43.91 15.71
C LEU A 189 26.69 44.24 16.70
N LEU A 190 27.60 45.15 16.34
CA LEU A 190 28.69 45.59 17.21
C LEU A 190 28.16 46.23 18.51
N LYS A 191 27.12 47.05 18.42
CA LYS A 191 26.47 47.64 19.61
C LYS A 191 25.91 46.56 20.53
N SER A 192 25.26 45.55 19.97
CA SER A 192 24.71 44.42 20.74
C SER A 192 25.83 43.60 21.42
N LEU A 193 26.89 43.26 20.68
CA LEU A 193 28.05 42.53 21.21
C LEU A 193 28.78 43.31 22.32
N ASN A 194 28.93 44.62 22.17
CA ASN A 194 29.52 45.47 23.21
C ASN A 194 28.65 45.52 24.47
N ALA A 195 27.32 45.51 24.36
CA ALA A 195 26.44 45.43 25.52
C ALA A 195 26.62 44.11 26.31
N PHE A 196 26.92 42.99 25.63
CA PHE A 196 27.28 41.73 26.30
C PHE A 196 28.64 41.81 27.02
N LEU A 197 29.63 42.48 26.41
CA LEU A 197 30.93 42.73 27.06
C LEU A 197 30.82 43.60 28.32
N GLU A 198 30.00 44.65 28.27
CA GLU A 198 29.77 45.56 29.40
C GLU A 198 29.02 44.86 30.54
N SER A 199 28.04 44.01 30.20
CA SER A 199 27.26 43.26 31.20
C SER A 199 27.91 41.97 31.67
N GLN A 200 29.05 41.57 31.10
CA GLN A 200 29.71 40.27 31.36
C GLN A 200 28.77 39.07 31.19
N SER A 201 27.85 39.14 30.23
CA SER A 201 26.87 38.09 29.97
C SER A 201 27.17 37.34 28.67
N THR A 202 26.75 36.08 28.59
CA THR A 202 26.99 35.24 27.41
C THR A 202 26.30 35.85 26.18
N PRO A 203 27.04 36.09 25.08
CA PRO A 203 26.46 36.74 23.91
C PRO A 203 25.41 35.84 23.25
N VAL A 204 24.21 36.38 23.05
CA VAL A 204 23.10 35.71 22.34
C VAL A 204 22.75 36.48 21.06
N CYS A 205 22.04 35.82 20.14
CA CYS A 205 21.62 36.40 18.88
C CYS A 205 20.83 37.71 19.07
N HIS A 206 19.85 37.75 19.98
CA HIS A 206 19.17 38.99 20.38
C HIS A 206 18.63 38.90 21.81
N SER A 207 19.01 39.81 22.69
CA SER A 207 18.69 39.73 24.14
C SER A 207 17.19 39.67 24.47
N MET A 208 16.30 40.20 23.62
CA MET A 208 14.85 40.18 23.85
C MET A 208 14.05 39.19 22.99
N PHE A 209 14.61 38.72 21.86
CA PHE A 209 13.82 38.01 20.83
C PHE A 209 14.42 36.68 20.39
N CYS A 210 15.68 36.38 20.76
CA CYS A 210 16.35 35.16 20.35
C CYS A 210 17.43 34.76 21.38
N ASP A 211 17.16 33.67 22.07
CA ASP A 211 18.03 33.08 23.10
C ASP A 211 19.17 32.21 22.54
N TYR A 212 19.32 32.15 21.21
CA TYR A 212 20.43 31.45 20.55
C TYR A 212 21.78 32.00 21.01
N GLN A 213 22.54 31.24 21.79
CA GLN A 213 23.87 31.63 22.27
C GLN A 213 24.88 31.58 21.13
N LEU A 214 25.63 32.67 20.94
CA LEU A 214 26.66 32.75 19.92
C LEU A 214 27.84 31.88 20.30
N SER A 215 28.21 30.96 19.40
CA SER A 215 29.38 30.11 19.55
C SER A 215 30.67 30.85 19.18
N ARG A 216 31.80 30.20 19.48
CA ARG A 216 33.13 30.64 19.06
C ARG A 216 33.22 30.86 17.54
N TYR A 217 32.55 30.00 16.77
CA TYR A 217 32.51 30.06 15.32
C TYR A 217 31.66 31.23 14.83
N ASP A 218 30.47 31.41 15.41
CA ASP A 218 29.60 32.54 15.07
C ASP A 218 30.34 33.87 15.23
N LEU A 219 31.08 34.03 16.34
CA LEU A 219 31.92 35.21 16.56
C LEU A 219 33.08 35.33 15.56
N SER A 220 33.67 34.22 15.12
CA SER A 220 34.78 34.23 14.14
C SER A 220 34.34 34.59 12.71
N SER A 221 33.06 34.35 12.40
CA SER A 221 32.46 34.74 11.12
C SER A 221 32.14 36.24 11.03
N ILE A 222 32.14 36.93 12.17
CA ILE A 222 31.91 38.37 12.27
C ILE A 222 33.27 39.07 12.26
N THR A 223 33.46 40.05 11.38
CA THR A 223 34.69 40.85 11.35
C THR A 223 34.73 41.79 12.56
N LEU A 224 35.40 41.35 13.64
CA LEU A 224 35.58 42.07 14.90
C LEU A 224 37.03 42.52 15.06
N GLU A 225 37.24 43.62 15.80
CA GLU A 225 38.58 43.99 16.25
C GLU A 225 39.17 42.88 17.16
N PRO A 226 40.47 42.56 17.07
CA PRO A 226 41.07 41.43 17.79
C PRO A 226 40.83 41.46 19.31
N ASP A 227 40.88 42.64 19.94
CA ASP A 227 40.62 42.81 21.37
C ASP A 227 39.17 42.49 21.73
N THR A 228 38.21 43.03 20.96
CA THR A 228 36.77 42.76 21.12
C THR A 228 36.47 41.28 20.95
N TYR A 229 37.07 40.64 19.94
CA TYR A 229 36.93 39.20 19.71
C TYR A 229 37.44 38.40 20.91
N GLN A 230 38.66 38.66 21.39
CA GLN A 230 39.22 37.93 22.54
C GLN A 230 38.41 38.12 23.81
N ARG A 231 37.90 39.32 24.06
CA ARG A 231 37.04 39.58 25.22
C ARG A 231 35.71 38.83 25.12
N LEU A 232 35.08 38.80 23.94
CA LEU A 232 33.84 38.04 23.72
C LEU A 232 34.07 36.54 23.87
N LEU A 233 35.22 36.03 23.43
CA LEU A 233 35.58 34.62 23.59
C LEU A 233 35.60 34.16 25.06
N THR A 234 35.90 35.06 26.00
CA THR A 234 35.86 34.73 27.44
C THR A 234 34.44 34.57 27.99
N LEU A 235 33.43 35.14 27.32
CA LEU A 235 32.03 35.11 27.73
C LEU A 235 31.22 33.98 27.08
N VAL A 236 31.74 33.37 26.01
CA VAL A 236 31.14 32.19 25.37
C VAL A 236 31.43 30.97 26.24
N GLN A 237 30.37 30.38 26.81
CA GLN A 237 30.49 29.14 27.58
C GLN A 237 31.04 28.03 26.69
N ASN A 238 31.88 27.14 27.26
CA ASN A 238 32.53 26.02 26.56
C ASN A 238 31.52 24.99 26.02
N GLN A 239 30.72 25.35 25.02
CA GLN A 239 29.96 24.41 24.22
C GLN A 239 30.97 23.70 23.30
N GLN A 240 31.40 22.51 23.70
CA GLN A 240 32.20 21.62 22.86
C GLN A 240 31.33 21.11 21.70
N ARG A 241 31.25 21.88 20.61
CA ARG A 241 30.82 21.32 19.32
C ARG A 241 31.94 20.41 18.80
N PRO A 242 31.64 19.20 18.32
CA PRO A 242 32.67 18.30 17.80
C PRO A 242 33.39 18.95 16.61
N GLN A 243 34.72 18.84 16.61
CA GLN A 243 35.59 19.35 15.54
C GLN A 243 35.99 18.21 14.61
N CYS A 244 36.07 18.49 13.30
CA CYS A 244 36.73 17.63 12.33
C CYS A 244 38.21 17.46 12.75
N PRO A 245 38.70 16.23 13.01
CA PRO A 245 40.07 16.02 13.48
C PRO A 245 41.13 16.30 12.40
N ARG A 246 40.75 16.42 11.13
CA ARG A 246 41.67 16.73 10.01
C ARG A 246 42.01 18.21 9.88
N CYS A 247 41.03 19.12 9.94
CA CYS A 247 41.25 20.57 9.72
C CYS A 247 40.71 21.47 10.85
N ARG A 248 40.13 20.89 11.90
CA ARG A 248 39.50 21.57 13.05
C ARG A 248 38.24 22.39 12.76
N PHE A 249 37.54 22.10 11.66
CA PHE A 249 36.23 22.67 11.33
C PHE A 249 35.15 22.26 12.36
N TYR A 250 34.25 23.16 12.76
CA TYR A 250 33.20 22.88 13.76
C TYR A 250 31.92 22.36 13.12
N ILE A 251 31.31 21.34 13.72
CA ILE A 251 30.12 20.66 13.18
C ILE A 251 28.85 21.28 13.78
N ASP A 252 27.88 21.62 12.93
CA ASP A 252 26.49 21.88 13.32
C ASP A 252 25.73 20.54 13.39
N PRO A 253 25.15 20.15 14.54
CA PRO A 253 24.47 18.87 14.68
C PRO A 253 23.28 18.67 13.73
N ASP A 254 22.67 19.77 13.27
CA ASP A 254 21.40 19.72 12.54
C ASP A 254 21.58 19.67 11.00
N THR A 255 22.81 19.78 10.49
CA THR A 255 23.10 19.70 9.04
C THR A 255 24.09 18.57 8.69
N MET A 256 23.65 17.32 8.85
CA MET A 256 24.39 16.11 8.43
C MET A 256 24.84 16.10 6.95
N GLY A 257 24.26 16.95 6.09
CA GLY A 257 24.65 17.12 4.69
C GLY A 257 26.03 17.78 4.51
N ASP A 258 26.36 18.78 5.31
CA ASP A 258 27.63 19.52 5.20
C ASP A 258 28.81 18.68 5.71
N PHE A 259 28.55 17.78 6.67
CA PHE A 259 29.52 16.81 7.17
C PHE A 259 29.95 15.82 6.08
N ARG A 260 29.01 15.24 5.33
CA ARG A 260 29.33 14.32 4.22
C ARG A 260 30.16 15.00 3.15
N TYR A 261 29.74 16.20 2.73
CA TYR A 261 30.47 16.97 1.71
C TYR A 261 31.89 17.31 2.15
N HIS A 262 32.09 17.68 3.42
CA HIS A 262 33.42 17.99 3.95
C HIS A 262 34.31 16.74 4.09
N VAL A 263 33.76 15.62 4.55
CA VAL A 263 34.49 14.35 4.66
C VAL A 263 34.90 13.82 3.29
N GLU A 264 34.04 13.98 2.27
CA GLU A 264 34.28 13.58 0.88
C GLU A 264 35.34 14.45 0.17
N THR A 265 35.63 15.65 0.66
CA THR A 265 36.55 16.61 0.01
C THR A 265 37.87 16.84 0.75
N CYS A 266 38.08 16.21 1.92
CA CYS A 266 39.28 16.38 2.73
C CYS A 266 40.36 15.33 2.38
N ASP A 267 41.34 15.73 1.55
CA ASP A 267 42.14 14.86 0.68
C ASP A 267 43.51 14.41 1.26
N LEU A 268 43.52 13.55 2.28
CA LEU A 268 44.74 12.87 2.77
C LEU A 268 44.50 11.36 2.92
N GLU A 269 45.41 10.51 2.45
CA GLU A 269 45.19 9.07 2.25
C GLU A 269 45.61 8.12 3.39
N GLU A 270 45.79 8.57 4.65
CA GLU A 270 46.21 7.65 5.72
C GLU A 270 45.08 7.24 6.70
N SER A 271 45.04 5.93 6.98
CA SER A 271 44.08 5.23 7.86
C SER A 271 44.28 5.59 9.34
N ALA A 272 43.17 5.78 10.08
CA ALA A 272 43.21 5.97 11.53
C ALA A 272 43.22 4.63 12.29
N LEU A 273 43.87 4.58 13.47
CA LEU A 273 43.87 3.41 14.34
C LEU A 273 42.76 3.52 15.40
N CYS A 274 42.01 2.44 15.59
CA CYS A 274 40.91 2.44 16.57
C CYS A 274 41.44 2.27 17.98
N ASN A 275 41.08 3.16 18.90
CA ASN A 275 41.52 3.09 20.30
C ASN A 275 40.99 1.86 21.08
N TYR A 276 40.04 1.10 20.50
CA TYR A 276 39.42 -0.06 21.16
C TYR A 276 39.88 -1.41 20.59
N CYS A 277 40.11 -1.53 19.28
CA CYS A 277 40.55 -2.78 18.64
C CYS A 277 41.91 -2.69 17.94
N HIS A 278 42.52 -1.49 17.87
CA HIS A 278 43.78 -1.21 17.19
C HIS A 278 43.85 -1.56 15.69
N CYS A 279 42.72 -1.87 15.06
CA CYS A 279 42.66 -2.07 13.61
C CYS A 279 42.74 -0.72 12.87
N PRO A 280 43.46 -0.65 11.73
CA PRO A 280 43.39 0.48 10.83
C PRO A 280 42.05 0.49 10.10
N TYR A 281 41.42 1.65 9.97
CA TYR A 281 40.16 1.82 9.22
C TYR A 281 40.16 3.11 8.40
N ALA A 282 39.34 3.11 7.35
CA ALA A 282 39.07 4.29 6.55
C ALA A 282 38.21 5.29 7.36
N LEU A 283 38.60 6.56 7.40
CA LEU A 283 37.92 7.60 8.18
C LEU A 283 36.44 7.78 7.82
N ALA A 284 36.03 7.44 6.60
CA ALA A 284 34.62 7.40 6.18
C ALA A 284 33.76 6.43 7.03
N LEU A 285 34.39 5.48 7.72
CA LEU A 285 33.74 4.51 8.60
C LEU A 285 33.99 4.83 10.08
N PHE A 286 34.55 6.00 10.44
CA PHE A 286 35.02 6.29 11.80
C PHE A 286 33.91 6.20 12.86
N ASP A 287 32.79 6.89 12.66
CA ASP A 287 31.71 6.93 13.66
C ASP A 287 31.01 5.58 13.81
N ASP A 288 30.73 4.91 12.70
CA ASP A 288 30.13 3.56 12.72
C ASP A 288 31.08 2.56 13.35
N HIS A 289 32.37 2.59 12.99
CA HIS A 289 33.37 1.70 13.54
C HIS A 289 33.57 1.96 15.04
N VAL A 290 33.77 3.19 15.50
CA VAL A 290 33.99 3.49 16.92
C VAL A 290 32.73 3.18 17.75
N ARG A 291 31.52 3.46 17.25
CA ARG A 291 30.28 3.10 17.94
C ARG A 291 30.07 1.59 18.03
N GLN A 292 30.24 0.87 16.92
CA GLN A 292 30.10 -0.60 16.89
C GLN A 292 31.21 -1.27 17.71
N CYS A 293 32.45 -0.79 17.62
CA CYS A 293 33.59 -1.31 18.36
C CYS A 293 33.51 -1.02 19.87
N ARG A 294 32.91 0.11 20.29
CA ARG A 294 32.69 0.43 21.71
C ARG A 294 31.59 -0.43 22.33
N ASN A 295 30.51 -0.68 21.61
CA ASN A 295 29.28 -1.25 22.18
C ASN A 295 29.08 -2.75 21.88
N GLU A 296 29.72 -3.30 20.84
CA GLU A 296 29.44 -4.65 20.38
C GLU A 296 30.72 -5.51 20.42
N SER A 297 30.80 -6.40 21.42
CA SER A 297 31.91 -7.34 21.55
C SER A 297 32.07 -8.24 20.31
N MET A 298 30.96 -8.60 19.67
CA MET A 298 30.92 -9.35 18.41
C MET A 298 31.61 -8.59 17.27
N HIS A 299 31.33 -7.29 17.12
CA HIS A 299 31.91 -6.48 16.04
C HIS A 299 33.43 -6.32 16.21
N ARG A 300 33.92 -6.13 17.44
CA ARG A 300 35.36 -6.10 17.74
C ARG A 300 36.07 -7.36 17.31
N GLN A 301 35.47 -8.49 17.67
CA GLN A 301 36.04 -9.80 17.41
C GLN A 301 36.03 -10.10 15.89
N GLN A 302 34.93 -9.80 15.20
CA GLN A 302 34.86 -9.96 13.74
C GLN A 302 35.88 -9.09 12.99
N LYS A 303 36.08 -7.83 13.40
CA LYS A 303 37.10 -6.95 12.80
C LYS A 303 38.53 -7.41 13.08
N LEU A 304 38.78 -7.93 14.28
CA LEU A 304 40.06 -8.56 14.62
C LEU A 304 40.32 -9.78 13.73
N VAL A 305 39.32 -10.63 13.53
CA VAL A 305 39.38 -11.79 12.62
C VAL A 305 39.65 -11.35 11.18
N GLU A 306 38.88 -10.40 10.64
CA GLU A 306 39.08 -9.83 9.30
C GLU A 306 40.48 -9.24 9.13
N PHE A 307 41.05 -8.64 10.19
CA PHE A 307 42.40 -8.11 10.16
C PHE A 307 43.49 -9.20 10.16
N ILE A 308 43.27 -10.29 10.91
CA ILE A 308 44.23 -11.41 11.04
C ILE A 308 44.24 -12.28 9.77
N LEU A 309 43.07 -12.57 9.19
CA LEU A 309 42.90 -13.47 8.02
C LEU A 309 43.91 -13.24 6.87
N PRO A 310 44.15 -12.01 6.38
CA PRO A 310 45.10 -11.78 5.29
C PRO A 310 46.57 -11.75 5.73
N ARG A 311 46.86 -11.77 7.04
CA ARG A 311 48.21 -11.59 7.62
C ARG A 311 48.84 -12.88 8.14
N ILE A 312 48.08 -13.97 8.14
CA ILE A 312 48.53 -15.29 8.52
C ILE A 312 48.97 -16.07 7.27
N LYS A 313 50.03 -16.87 7.42
CA LYS A 313 50.63 -17.63 6.31
C LYS A 313 49.77 -18.81 5.85
N TYR A 314 48.86 -19.30 6.70
CA TYR A 314 48.05 -20.49 6.46
C TYR A 314 46.56 -20.13 6.35
N PRO A 315 45.77 -20.88 5.56
CA PRO A 315 44.36 -20.58 5.35
C PRO A 315 43.53 -21.00 6.57
N PHE A 316 43.38 -20.10 7.54
CA PHE A 316 42.35 -20.23 8.58
C PHE A 316 41.05 -19.57 8.10
N THR A 317 39.91 -20.14 8.50
CA THR A 317 38.59 -19.52 8.37
C THR A 317 38.36 -18.55 9.53
N ALA A 318 37.39 -17.65 9.37
CA ALA A 318 37.01 -16.70 10.41
C ALA A 318 36.68 -17.41 11.74
N GLN A 319 35.93 -18.51 11.67
CA GLN A 319 35.53 -19.30 12.84
C GLN A 319 36.71 -19.97 13.54
N GLN A 320 37.72 -20.43 12.78
CA GLN A 320 38.91 -21.02 13.39
C GLN A 320 39.72 -19.98 14.15
N ILE A 321 39.79 -18.74 13.63
CA ILE A 321 40.46 -17.63 14.33
C ILE A 321 39.63 -17.21 15.56
N ASP A 322 38.30 -17.19 15.46
CA ASP A 322 37.43 -16.93 16.60
C ASP A 322 37.61 -17.97 17.71
N PHE A 323 37.60 -19.25 17.36
CA PHE A 323 37.85 -20.33 18.29
C PHE A 323 39.25 -20.24 18.90
N PHE A 324 40.25 -19.87 18.10
CA PHE A 324 41.60 -19.62 18.58
C PHE A 324 41.65 -18.46 19.58
N ILE A 325 40.97 -17.35 19.30
CA ILE A 325 40.85 -16.20 20.21
C ILE A 325 40.20 -16.62 21.52
N GLU A 326 39.13 -17.42 21.49
CA GLU A 326 38.49 -17.96 22.70
C GLU A 326 39.42 -18.86 23.51
N ILE A 327 40.25 -19.68 22.84
CA ILE A 327 41.30 -20.45 23.50
C ILE A 327 42.32 -19.53 24.17
N GLN A 328 42.80 -18.49 23.48
CA GLN A 328 43.76 -17.52 24.05
C GLN A 328 43.18 -16.81 25.27
N LYS A 329 41.90 -16.38 25.20
CA LYS A 329 41.15 -15.80 26.34
C LYS A 329 41.07 -16.78 27.52
N LYS A 330 40.72 -18.05 27.26
CA LYS A 330 40.62 -19.09 28.30
C LYS A 330 41.93 -19.29 29.06
N TYR A 331 43.06 -19.21 28.36
CA TYR A 331 44.40 -19.34 28.96
C TYR A 331 45.04 -18.00 29.37
N ARG A 332 44.28 -16.90 29.38
CA ARG A 332 44.74 -15.55 29.75
C ARG A 332 45.98 -15.07 28.98
N ARG A 333 46.08 -15.46 27.70
CA ARG A 333 47.15 -15.01 26.81
C ARG A 333 46.76 -13.69 26.12
N PRO A 334 47.73 -12.88 25.63
CA PRO A 334 47.44 -11.62 24.94
C PRO A 334 46.56 -11.84 23.70
N ILE A 335 45.56 -10.98 23.53
CA ILE A 335 44.56 -11.05 22.44
C ILE A 335 44.68 -9.88 21.45
N ASP A 336 45.77 -9.12 21.50
CA ASP A 336 46.02 -8.12 20.47
C ASP A 336 46.37 -8.80 19.14
N ALA A 337 46.09 -8.11 18.03
CA ALA A 337 46.21 -8.67 16.69
C ALA A 337 47.61 -9.20 16.38
N ARG A 338 48.66 -8.56 16.90
CA ARG A 338 50.04 -8.97 16.68
C ARG A 338 50.34 -10.25 17.44
N SER A 339 49.99 -10.31 18.73
CA SER A 339 50.14 -11.54 19.52
C SER A 339 49.37 -12.73 18.95
N ILE A 340 48.20 -12.51 18.35
CA ILE A 340 47.44 -13.59 17.70
C ILE A 340 48.11 -14.03 16.39
N VAL A 341 48.58 -13.10 15.55
CA VAL A 341 49.31 -13.44 14.31
C VAL A 341 50.60 -14.19 14.63
N ASP A 342 51.37 -13.71 15.61
CA ASP A 342 52.62 -14.34 16.05
C ASP A 342 52.33 -15.73 16.66
N ALA A 343 51.30 -15.83 17.51
CA ALA A 343 50.90 -17.10 18.08
C ALA A 343 50.42 -18.10 17.01
N LEU A 344 49.71 -17.66 15.96
CA LEU A 344 49.27 -18.49 14.83
C LEU A 344 50.44 -18.89 13.92
N ALA A 345 51.48 -18.04 13.80
CA ALA A 345 52.70 -18.36 13.08
C ALA A 345 53.51 -19.45 13.81
N ASP A 346 53.57 -19.37 15.15
CA ASP A 346 54.21 -20.37 16.02
C ASP A 346 53.36 -21.64 16.21
N PHE A 347 52.04 -21.53 16.09
CA PHE A 347 51.08 -22.62 16.33
C PHE A 347 51.29 -23.84 15.42
N ASN A 348 51.96 -23.64 14.28
CA ASN A 348 52.17 -24.66 13.26
C ASN A 348 53.12 -25.80 13.69
N ALA A 349 53.65 -25.78 14.92
CA ALA A 349 54.63 -26.75 15.38
C ALA A 349 54.09 -27.90 16.27
N THR A 350 52.90 -27.84 16.91
CA THR A 350 52.64 -28.84 17.98
C THR A 350 51.21 -29.17 18.43
N PHE A 351 50.13 -28.85 17.71
CA PHE A 351 48.79 -29.36 18.10
C PHE A 351 47.87 -29.71 16.91
N PRO A 352 47.36 -30.95 16.82
CA PRO A 352 46.23 -31.29 15.95
C PRO A 352 44.95 -30.82 16.66
N LEU A 353 44.47 -29.62 16.35
CA LEU A 353 43.10 -29.26 16.69
C LEU A 353 42.17 -30.04 15.76
N GLU A 354 41.62 -31.14 16.26
CA GLU A 354 40.43 -31.75 15.67
C GLU A 354 39.32 -30.70 15.70
N LEU A 355 39.13 -30.03 14.57
CA LEU A 355 38.03 -29.10 14.42
C LEU A 355 36.74 -29.89 14.60
N PRO A 356 35.78 -29.37 15.38
CA PRO A 356 34.55 -30.10 15.61
C PRO A 356 33.87 -30.31 14.26
N THR A 357 33.64 -31.58 13.90
CA THR A 357 32.92 -31.95 12.69
C THR A 357 31.49 -32.31 13.02
N ARG A 358 30.61 -32.25 12.02
CA ARG A 358 29.26 -32.80 12.08
C ARG A 358 29.04 -33.73 10.90
N THR A 359 28.33 -34.81 11.16
CA THR A 359 27.93 -35.76 10.14
C THR A 359 26.71 -35.24 9.38
N CYS A 360 26.73 -35.32 8.05
CA CYS A 360 25.58 -35.01 7.19
C CYS A 360 24.55 -36.13 7.28
N ASP A 361 23.28 -35.79 7.54
CA ASP A 361 22.19 -36.78 7.70
C ASP A 361 21.86 -37.52 6.40
N ALA A 362 22.24 -36.99 5.23
CA ALA A 362 21.98 -37.61 3.93
C ALA A 362 23.12 -38.48 3.39
N CYS A 363 24.38 -38.04 3.50
CA CYS A 363 25.52 -38.79 2.95
C CYS A 363 26.40 -39.47 4.00
N ALA A 364 26.15 -39.23 5.30
CA ALA A 364 26.91 -39.75 6.43
C ALA A 364 28.40 -39.34 6.49
N ASP A 365 28.86 -38.44 5.62
CA ASP A 365 30.21 -37.88 5.68
C ASP A 365 30.32 -36.80 6.76
N SER A 366 31.54 -36.63 7.30
CA SER A 366 31.84 -35.62 8.32
C SER A 366 32.32 -34.32 7.66
N TYR A 367 31.68 -33.21 8.01
CA TYR A 367 32.00 -31.87 7.50
C TYR A 367 32.33 -30.92 8.65
N LEU A 368 33.07 -29.86 8.34
CA LEU A 368 33.24 -28.74 9.26
C LEU A 368 31.87 -28.05 9.49
N TYR A 369 31.72 -27.36 10.62
CA TYR A 369 30.51 -26.59 10.92
C TYR A 369 30.14 -25.61 9.80
N ASP A 370 31.15 -25.04 9.13
CA ASP A 370 30.95 -24.12 8.01
C ASP A 370 30.48 -24.78 6.73
N ASP A 371 30.58 -26.10 6.59
CA ASP A 371 30.22 -26.83 5.36
C ASP A 371 28.93 -27.64 5.50
N ILE A 372 28.23 -27.48 6.62
CA ILE A 372 26.95 -28.12 6.92
C ILE A 372 25.90 -27.07 7.30
N TYR A 373 24.70 -27.23 6.76
CA TYR A 373 23.55 -26.40 7.11
C TYR A 373 22.64 -27.14 8.09
N VAL A 374 22.18 -26.45 9.13
CA VAL A 374 21.22 -26.97 10.12
C VAL A 374 19.88 -26.29 9.88
N PHE A 375 18.86 -27.09 9.56
CA PHE A 375 17.51 -26.58 9.26
C PHE A 375 16.76 -26.18 10.53
N GLY A 376 15.82 -25.25 10.41
CA GLY A 376 14.91 -24.85 11.49
C GLY A 376 13.76 -25.85 11.75
N CYS A 377 13.85 -27.07 11.22
CA CYS A 377 12.84 -28.11 11.44
C CYS A 377 12.90 -28.64 12.90
N PRO A 378 11.80 -29.23 13.43
CA PRO A 378 11.75 -29.71 14.81
C PRO A 378 12.90 -30.65 15.21
N ASP A 379 13.36 -31.46 14.26
CA ASP A 379 14.42 -32.46 14.47
C ASP A 379 15.84 -31.89 14.26
N ASN A 380 15.97 -30.61 13.86
CA ASN A 380 17.23 -29.94 13.56
C ASN A 380 18.15 -30.74 12.61
N HIS A 381 17.56 -31.29 11.54
CA HIS A 381 18.27 -32.02 10.50
C HIS A 381 19.43 -31.20 9.92
N LYS A 382 20.48 -31.89 9.46
CA LYS A 382 21.76 -31.31 9.06
C LYS A 382 22.21 -31.89 7.74
N LEU A 383 22.41 -31.04 6.74
CA LEU A 383 22.87 -31.47 5.41
C LEU A 383 24.11 -30.69 5.00
N CYS A 384 25.10 -31.36 4.41
CA CYS A 384 26.16 -30.64 3.72
C CYS A 384 25.57 -29.84 2.55
N TYR A 385 26.20 -28.72 2.17
CA TYR A 385 25.62 -27.83 1.16
C TYR A 385 25.33 -28.50 -0.19
N ASN A 386 26.13 -29.50 -0.58
CA ASN A 386 25.89 -30.29 -1.79
C ASN A 386 24.62 -31.15 -1.67
N CYS A 387 24.40 -31.80 -0.52
CA CYS A 387 23.16 -32.56 -0.26
C CYS A 387 21.94 -31.64 -0.15
N TYR A 388 22.11 -30.47 0.46
CA TYR A 388 21.05 -29.46 0.52
C TYR A 388 20.64 -28.99 -0.89
N GLU A 389 21.59 -28.56 -1.72
CA GLU A 389 21.31 -28.17 -3.10
C GLU A 389 20.65 -29.29 -3.91
N ARG A 390 21.19 -30.52 -3.81
CA ARG A 390 20.65 -31.68 -4.52
C ARG A 390 19.20 -31.96 -4.12
N SER A 391 18.88 -31.86 -2.83
CA SER A 391 17.52 -32.05 -2.33
C SER A 391 16.55 -31.02 -2.92
N CYS A 392 16.94 -29.73 -2.91
CA CYS A 392 16.14 -28.66 -3.53
C CYS A 392 15.92 -28.90 -5.03
N ARG A 393 16.96 -29.35 -5.75
CA ARG A 393 16.88 -29.63 -7.18
C ARG A 393 15.92 -30.77 -7.49
N ILE A 394 16.02 -31.90 -6.78
CA ILE A 394 15.14 -33.06 -6.96
C ILE A 394 13.68 -32.66 -6.71
N LYS A 395 13.39 -31.94 -5.62
CA LYS A 395 12.02 -31.48 -5.32
C LYS A 395 11.48 -30.54 -6.38
N LYS A 396 12.32 -29.60 -6.84
CA LYS A 396 11.98 -28.69 -7.92
C LYS A 396 11.62 -29.43 -9.20
N ASP A 397 12.47 -30.37 -9.63
CA ASP A 397 12.30 -31.19 -10.83
C ASP A 397 11.04 -32.05 -10.75
N ASN A 398 10.73 -32.56 -9.56
CA ASN A 398 9.50 -33.30 -9.26
C ASN A 398 8.24 -32.42 -9.14
N LYS A 399 8.36 -31.10 -9.30
CA LYS A 399 7.26 -30.13 -9.12
C LYS A 399 6.69 -30.09 -7.69
N GLU A 400 7.49 -30.46 -6.68
CA GLU A 400 7.15 -30.45 -5.26
C GLU A 400 7.58 -29.15 -4.56
N ILE A 401 6.92 -28.82 -3.45
CA ILE A 401 7.37 -27.71 -2.59
C ILE A 401 8.74 -28.03 -1.96
N LEU A 402 9.61 -27.03 -1.84
CA LEU A 402 10.93 -27.22 -1.24
C LEU A 402 10.77 -27.40 0.27
N THR A 403 11.11 -28.60 0.74
CA THR A 403 11.15 -28.97 2.16
C THR A 403 12.56 -29.40 2.55
N CYS A 404 12.80 -29.53 3.84
CA CYS A 404 13.98 -30.20 4.38
C CYS A 404 14.21 -31.53 3.67
N GLY A 405 15.47 -31.89 3.40
CA GLY A 405 15.79 -33.13 2.68
C GLY A 405 15.46 -34.42 3.44
N MET A 406 15.19 -34.32 4.74
CA MET A 406 14.93 -35.47 5.62
C MET A 406 13.49 -35.49 6.18
N CYS A 407 12.72 -34.41 6.03
CA CYS A 407 11.35 -34.32 6.56
C CYS A 407 10.47 -33.33 5.76
N ASN A 408 9.19 -33.23 6.11
CA ASN A 408 8.22 -32.37 5.42
C ASN A 408 8.24 -30.89 5.85
N TYR A 409 9.23 -30.47 6.64
CA TYR A 409 9.37 -29.07 7.03
C TYR A 409 9.62 -28.18 5.81
N GLN A 410 8.72 -27.24 5.54
CA GLN A 410 8.81 -26.33 4.40
C GLN A 410 9.92 -25.30 4.62
N LEU A 411 10.81 -25.16 3.63
CA LEU A 411 11.91 -24.20 3.71
C LEU A 411 11.41 -22.76 3.62
N THR A 412 11.90 -21.93 4.53
CA THR A 412 11.64 -20.48 4.53
C THR A 412 12.54 -19.74 3.54
N TYR A 413 12.16 -18.50 3.20
CA TYR A 413 13.00 -17.61 2.40
C TYR A 413 14.39 -17.38 3.03
N GLY A 414 14.45 -17.29 4.36
CA GLY A 414 15.71 -17.17 5.10
C GLY A 414 16.62 -18.38 4.91
N GLU A 415 16.07 -19.59 4.94
CA GLU A 415 16.84 -20.83 4.79
C GLU A 415 17.36 -21.04 3.37
N LEU A 416 16.58 -20.66 2.35
CA LEU A 416 17.01 -20.72 0.95
C LEU A 416 18.15 -19.75 0.64
N LYS A 417 18.29 -18.65 1.40
CA LYS A 417 19.41 -17.71 1.25
C LYS A 417 20.77 -18.32 1.56
N TYR A 418 20.82 -19.36 2.38
CA TYR A 418 22.06 -20.02 2.77
C TYR A 418 22.54 -21.07 1.75
N LEU A 419 21.78 -21.37 0.69
CA LEU A 419 22.25 -22.24 -0.38
C LEU A 419 23.54 -21.70 -1.03
N ARG A 420 24.60 -22.51 -1.04
CA ARG A 420 25.89 -22.23 -1.70
C ARG A 420 25.84 -22.51 -3.21
N VAL A 421 24.86 -21.91 -3.88
CA VAL A 421 24.70 -21.90 -5.35
C VAL A 421 24.94 -20.50 -5.91
N SER A 422 25.00 -20.37 -7.23
CA SER A 422 25.08 -19.05 -7.86
C SER A 422 23.85 -18.19 -7.48
N PRO A 423 23.99 -16.84 -7.41
CA PRO A 423 22.86 -15.96 -7.09
C PRO A 423 21.63 -16.20 -7.96
N ALA A 424 21.82 -16.40 -9.28
CA ALA A 424 20.73 -16.68 -10.22
C ALA A 424 19.97 -17.98 -9.88
N GLN A 425 20.69 -19.07 -9.55
CA GLN A 425 20.07 -20.33 -9.13
C GLN A 425 19.34 -20.19 -7.79
N ARG A 426 19.88 -19.40 -6.88
CA ARG A 426 19.24 -19.13 -5.59
C ARG A 426 17.92 -18.38 -5.77
N ASP A 427 17.92 -17.35 -6.61
CA ASP A 427 16.71 -16.59 -6.94
C ASP A 427 15.66 -17.48 -7.61
N GLU A 428 16.10 -18.40 -8.47
CA GLU A 428 15.23 -19.41 -9.09
C GLU A 428 14.58 -20.34 -8.06
N PHE A 429 15.33 -20.84 -7.06
CA PHE A 429 14.75 -21.65 -5.97
C PHE A 429 13.79 -20.86 -5.10
N VAL A 430 14.10 -19.59 -4.81
CA VAL A 430 13.22 -18.70 -4.05
C VAL A 430 11.91 -18.47 -4.81
N GLU A 431 11.99 -18.10 -6.08
CA GLU A 431 10.81 -17.84 -6.91
C GLU A 431 9.95 -19.09 -7.05
N TYR A 432 10.59 -20.24 -7.28
CA TYR A 432 9.92 -21.52 -7.31
C TYR A 432 9.23 -21.85 -5.97
N GLN A 433 9.90 -21.65 -4.84
CA GLN A 433 9.31 -21.91 -3.52
C GLN A 433 8.11 -21.02 -3.28
N VAL A 434 8.21 -19.72 -3.59
CA VAL A 434 7.10 -18.77 -3.46
C VAL A 434 5.92 -19.21 -4.33
N GLN A 435 6.18 -19.55 -5.59
CA GLN A 435 5.15 -20.04 -6.51
C GLN A 435 4.46 -21.32 -5.99
N LYS A 436 5.23 -22.34 -5.59
CA LYS A 436 4.68 -23.61 -5.08
C LYS A 436 3.93 -23.45 -3.77
N THR A 437 4.43 -22.59 -2.90
CA THR A 437 3.73 -22.22 -1.66
C THR A 437 2.35 -21.66 -2.01
N PHE A 438 2.28 -20.70 -2.94
CA PHE A 438 0.99 -20.16 -3.38
C PHE A 438 0.07 -21.17 -4.05
N GLU A 439 0.59 -22.08 -4.87
CA GLU A 439 -0.20 -23.16 -5.49
C GLU A 439 -0.80 -24.09 -4.42
N ASN A 440 -0.02 -24.47 -3.40
CA ASN A 440 -0.50 -25.29 -2.30
C ASN A 440 -1.53 -24.55 -1.42
N TYR A 441 -1.31 -23.27 -1.14
CA TYR A 441 -2.27 -22.46 -0.37
C TYR A 441 -3.59 -22.28 -1.12
N ALA A 442 -3.56 -21.99 -2.42
CA ALA A 442 -4.75 -21.94 -3.25
C ALA A 442 -5.55 -23.25 -3.19
N GLY A 443 -4.88 -24.38 -2.99
CA GLY A 443 -5.47 -25.71 -2.79
C GLY A 443 -6.06 -26.04 -1.45
N SER A 444 -5.59 -25.37 -0.41
CA SER A 444 -6.01 -25.66 0.96
C SER A 444 -7.43 -25.17 1.29
N GLY A 445 -8.13 -24.54 0.33
CA GLY A 445 -9.44 -23.91 0.56
C GLY A 445 -9.36 -22.59 1.35
N LYS A 446 -8.18 -22.23 1.88
CA LYS A 446 -7.86 -20.91 2.40
C LYS A 446 -7.64 -19.98 1.21
N GLY A 447 -8.69 -19.24 0.84
CA GLY A 447 -8.78 -18.56 -0.46
C GLY A 447 -7.86 -17.35 -0.58
N VAL A 448 -6.58 -17.59 -0.85
CA VAL A 448 -5.61 -16.54 -1.17
C VAL A 448 -6.02 -15.82 -2.45
N ILE A 449 -6.04 -14.49 -2.40
CA ILE A 449 -6.31 -13.63 -3.55
C ILE A 449 -4.98 -13.07 -4.07
N LYS A 450 -4.76 -13.16 -5.39
CA LYS A 450 -3.57 -12.64 -6.07
C LYS A 450 -3.92 -11.36 -6.81
N CYS A 451 -2.95 -10.44 -6.90
CA CYS A 451 -3.10 -9.29 -7.77
C CYS A 451 -3.25 -9.75 -9.23
N PRO A 452 -4.26 -9.24 -10.00
CA PRO A 452 -4.44 -9.60 -11.40
C PRO A 452 -3.39 -8.97 -12.33
N ASN A 453 -2.61 -8.00 -11.84
CA ASN A 453 -1.49 -7.46 -12.59
C ASN A 453 -0.38 -8.53 -12.69
N THR A 454 -0.13 -9.02 -13.90
CA THR A 454 0.84 -10.10 -14.19
C THR A 454 2.27 -9.79 -13.74
N ASN A 455 2.62 -8.52 -13.60
CA ASN A 455 3.94 -8.07 -13.12
C ASN A 455 4.00 -7.89 -11.60
N CYS A 456 2.89 -8.13 -10.89
CA CYS A 456 2.79 -7.94 -9.45
C CYS A 456 2.77 -9.28 -8.70
N LYS A 457 3.67 -9.44 -7.73
CA LYS A 457 3.79 -10.66 -6.90
C LYS A 457 2.97 -10.58 -5.61
N TRP A 458 2.12 -9.56 -5.46
CA TRP A 458 1.32 -9.36 -4.25
C TRP A 458 0.17 -10.37 -4.17
N ALA A 459 0.00 -10.94 -2.99
CA ALA A 459 -1.11 -11.80 -2.64
C ALA A 459 -1.45 -11.61 -1.16
N PHE A 460 -2.70 -11.87 -0.79
CA PHE A 460 -3.16 -11.79 0.59
C PHE A 460 -4.21 -12.86 0.90
N GLU A 461 -4.32 -13.23 2.16
CA GLU A 461 -5.33 -14.16 2.67
C GLU A 461 -6.47 -13.34 3.32
N PRO A 462 -7.68 -13.31 2.75
CA PRO A 462 -8.83 -12.64 3.35
C PRO A 462 -9.44 -13.49 4.45
N GLU A 463 -10.09 -12.84 5.42
CA GLU A 463 -10.89 -13.52 6.44
C GLU A 463 -12.05 -14.31 5.80
N ASN A 464 -12.72 -13.72 4.82
CA ASN A 464 -13.85 -14.32 4.10
C ASN A 464 -13.58 -14.35 2.57
N PRO A 465 -12.96 -15.42 2.03
CA PRO A 465 -12.64 -15.50 0.59
C PRO A 465 -13.85 -15.65 -0.33
N ARG A 466 -15.06 -15.74 0.23
CA ARG A 466 -16.34 -15.86 -0.51
C ARG A 466 -17.11 -14.55 -0.60
N GLU A 467 -16.66 -13.52 0.10
CA GLU A 467 -17.30 -12.23 0.10
C GLU A 467 -16.71 -11.35 -1.01
N GLN A 468 -17.58 -10.59 -1.68
CA GLN A 468 -17.17 -9.59 -2.64
C GLN A 468 -16.71 -8.34 -1.89
N PHE A 469 -15.46 -7.92 -2.10
CA PHE A 469 -14.95 -6.67 -1.57
C PHE A 469 -13.86 -6.10 -2.48
N CYS A 470 -13.59 -4.80 -2.30
CA CYS A 470 -12.57 -4.10 -3.06
C CYS A 470 -11.19 -4.46 -2.53
N VAL A 471 -10.34 -4.99 -3.40
CA VAL A 471 -8.95 -5.29 -3.09
C VAL A 471 -8.07 -4.20 -3.67
N VAL A 472 -7.33 -3.52 -2.81
CA VAL A 472 -6.26 -2.59 -3.21
C VAL A 472 -4.92 -3.29 -3.02
N CYS A 473 -4.25 -3.60 -4.13
CA CYS A 473 -2.92 -4.18 -4.08
C CYS A 473 -1.92 -3.23 -3.40
N GLN A 474 -1.26 -3.66 -2.33
CA GLN A 474 -0.33 -2.82 -1.58
C GLN A 474 1.00 -2.57 -2.32
N MET A 475 1.29 -3.32 -3.39
CA MET A 475 2.51 -3.16 -4.18
C MET A 475 2.34 -2.27 -5.42
N CYS A 476 1.26 -2.47 -6.18
CA CYS A 476 1.03 -1.75 -7.44
C CYS A 476 -0.21 -0.87 -7.44
N HIS A 477 -0.93 -0.79 -6.30
CA HIS A 477 -2.15 0.01 -6.12
C HIS A 477 -3.29 -0.32 -7.09
N HIS A 478 -3.23 -1.48 -7.76
CA HIS A 478 -4.33 -1.95 -8.59
C HIS A 478 -5.55 -2.31 -7.73
N GLU A 479 -6.70 -1.80 -8.13
CA GLU A 479 -8.01 -2.01 -7.49
C GLU A 479 -8.81 -3.05 -8.27
N PHE A 480 -9.20 -4.13 -7.61
CA PHE A 480 -9.90 -5.24 -8.24
C PHE A 480 -10.86 -5.95 -7.29
N CYS A 481 -11.74 -6.77 -7.85
CA CYS A 481 -12.73 -7.55 -7.12
C CYS A 481 -12.13 -8.84 -6.57
N SER A 482 -12.37 -9.11 -5.29
CA SER A 482 -11.92 -10.32 -4.59
C SER A 482 -12.41 -11.64 -5.22
N LEU A 483 -13.54 -11.60 -5.93
CA LEU A 483 -14.18 -12.81 -6.48
C LEU A 483 -13.83 -13.06 -7.95
N CYS A 484 -13.98 -12.05 -8.82
CA CYS A 484 -13.75 -12.21 -10.26
C CYS A 484 -12.37 -11.72 -10.73
N ASN A 485 -11.60 -11.03 -9.87
CA ASN A 485 -10.32 -10.39 -10.21
C ASN A 485 -10.38 -9.30 -11.31
N ASP A 486 -11.56 -8.91 -11.77
CA ASP A 486 -11.75 -7.73 -12.63
C ASP A 486 -11.70 -6.43 -11.84
N GLN A 487 -11.73 -5.29 -12.55
CA GLN A 487 -11.88 -3.97 -11.93
C GLN A 487 -13.08 -3.97 -10.96
N TYR A 488 -12.85 -3.50 -9.72
CA TYR A 488 -13.88 -3.55 -8.70
C TYR A 488 -15.16 -2.82 -9.14
N HIS A 489 -16.30 -3.39 -8.78
CA HIS A 489 -17.61 -2.92 -9.21
C HIS A 489 -18.54 -2.75 -8.00
N TYR A 490 -18.73 -1.50 -7.58
CA TYR A 490 -19.38 -1.09 -6.33
C TYR A 490 -20.89 -1.32 -6.31
N ARG A 491 -21.57 -1.11 -7.45
CA ARG A 491 -23.05 -1.06 -7.52
C ARG A 491 -23.68 -2.33 -8.11
N THR A 492 -22.88 -3.37 -8.28
CA THR A 492 -23.30 -4.60 -8.94
C THR A 492 -22.50 -5.79 -8.41
N ASP A 493 -23.11 -6.97 -8.41
CA ASP A 493 -22.39 -8.20 -8.15
C ASP A 493 -21.63 -8.69 -9.41
N CYS A 494 -20.80 -9.72 -9.24
CA CYS A 494 -20.01 -10.30 -10.33
C CYS A 494 -20.87 -10.97 -11.41
N GLN A 495 -22.09 -11.42 -11.08
CA GLN A 495 -22.98 -12.11 -12.02
C GLN A 495 -23.60 -11.11 -13.01
N GLN A 496 -24.00 -9.94 -12.51
CA GLN A 496 -24.61 -8.85 -13.27
C GLN A 496 -23.58 -8.02 -14.08
N LEU A 497 -22.28 -8.11 -13.75
CA LEU A 497 -21.23 -7.33 -14.41
C LEU A 497 -21.23 -7.51 -15.93
N ALA A 498 -21.41 -8.77 -16.39
CA ALA A 498 -21.44 -9.12 -17.80
C ALA A 498 -22.59 -8.45 -18.54
N GLU A 499 -23.80 -8.55 -17.99
CA GLU A 499 -25.02 -7.97 -18.56
C GLU A 499 -24.93 -6.44 -18.66
N ILE A 500 -24.47 -5.78 -17.59
CA ILE A 500 -24.33 -4.32 -17.57
C ILE A 500 -23.27 -3.86 -18.56
N THR A 501 -22.15 -4.57 -18.65
CA THR A 501 -21.08 -4.26 -19.62
C THR A 501 -21.58 -4.39 -21.06
N GLN A 502 -22.39 -5.42 -21.33
CA GLN A 502 -23.06 -5.62 -22.61
C GLN A 502 -24.03 -4.46 -22.91
N GLN A 503 -24.97 -4.15 -22.01
CA GLN A 503 -25.91 -3.04 -22.16
C GLN A 503 -25.19 -1.71 -22.44
N TRP A 504 -24.12 -1.44 -21.71
CA TRP A 504 -23.31 -0.24 -21.90
C TRP A 504 -22.63 -0.19 -23.26
N TYR A 505 -22.09 -1.33 -23.72
CA TYR A 505 -21.51 -1.45 -25.05
C TYR A 505 -22.53 -1.17 -26.16
N PHE A 506 -23.74 -1.74 -26.06
CA PHE A 506 -24.80 -1.48 -27.05
C PHE A 506 -25.27 -0.03 -27.01
N TRP A 507 -25.47 0.54 -25.82
CA TRP A 507 -25.76 1.96 -25.66
C TRP A 507 -24.75 2.83 -26.40
N CYS A 508 -23.46 2.59 -26.17
CA CYS A 508 -22.39 3.40 -26.73
C CYS A 508 -22.26 3.30 -28.27
N ASN A 509 -22.72 2.20 -28.89
CA ASN A 509 -22.49 1.93 -30.31
C ASN A 509 -23.75 2.02 -31.19
N THR A 510 -24.92 1.67 -30.66
CA THR A 510 -26.20 1.63 -31.41
C THR A 510 -27.26 2.49 -30.73
N GLU A 511 -27.67 2.13 -29.51
CA GLU A 511 -28.91 2.66 -28.93
C GLU A 511 -28.89 4.14 -28.61
N ARG A 512 -27.73 4.71 -28.28
CA ARG A 512 -27.61 6.16 -28.08
C ARG A 512 -28.01 6.95 -29.32
N GLY A 513 -27.64 6.46 -30.51
CA GLY A 513 -28.00 7.09 -31.78
C GLY A 513 -29.51 7.08 -31.99
N HIS A 514 -30.13 5.90 -31.89
CA HIS A 514 -31.58 5.73 -32.03
C HIS A 514 -32.38 6.52 -30.99
N TYR A 515 -31.89 6.59 -29.75
CA TYR A 515 -32.45 7.42 -28.70
C TYR A 515 -32.45 8.90 -29.08
N LEU A 516 -31.30 9.43 -29.51
CA LEU A 516 -31.15 10.84 -29.91
C LEU A 516 -31.98 11.17 -31.16
N GLU A 517 -32.04 10.27 -32.15
CA GLU A 517 -32.86 10.43 -33.36
C GLU A 517 -34.34 10.58 -33.03
N ARG A 518 -34.83 9.78 -32.10
CA ARG A 518 -36.22 9.84 -31.66
C ARG A 518 -36.52 11.06 -30.83
N LYS A 519 -35.65 11.41 -29.86
CA LYS A 519 -35.80 12.65 -29.10
C LYS A 519 -35.74 13.89 -29.99
N ALA A 520 -34.90 13.89 -31.04
CA ALA A 520 -34.86 14.99 -32.01
C ALA A 520 -36.14 15.12 -32.86
N ARG A 521 -36.93 14.04 -33.02
CA ARG A 521 -38.26 14.10 -33.65
C ARG A 521 -39.32 14.71 -32.74
N GLU A 522 -39.20 14.50 -31.43
CA GLU A 522 -40.14 15.01 -30.42
C GLU A 522 -39.78 16.45 -29.97
N ASP A 523 -38.49 16.76 -29.89
CA ASP A 523 -37.95 17.99 -29.34
C ASP A 523 -36.78 18.51 -30.19
N ALA A 524 -36.95 19.69 -30.79
CA ALA A 524 -35.96 20.32 -31.64
C ALA A 524 -34.62 20.59 -30.93
N THR A 525 -34.60 20.71 -29.59
CA THR A 525 -33.36 20.92 -28.82
C THR A 525 -32.39 19.74 -28.96
N TYR A 526 -32.89 18.53 -29.24
CA TYR A 526 -32.07 17.34 -29.43
C TYR A 526 -31.44 17.24 -30.83
N ALA A 527 -31.90 18.02 -31.81
CA ALA A 527 -31.35 18.00 -33.16
C ALA A 527 -29.85 18.39 -33.19
N ALA A 528 -29.44 19.35 -32.35
CA ALA A 528 -28.03 19.74 -32.23
C ALA A 528 -27.17 18.61 -31.62
N ARG A 529 -27.70 17.90 -30.62
CA ARG A 529 -27.02 16.76 -29.97
C ARG A 529 -26.86 15.59 -30.92
N LEU A 530 -27.90 15.30 -31.72
CA LEU A 530 -27.84 14.26 -32.74
C LEU A 530 -26.74 14.55 -33.78
N LYS A 531 -26.67 15.80 -34.28
CA LYS A 531 -25.62 16.22 -35.22
C LYS A 531 -24.22 16.07 -34.61
N GLU A 532 -24.05 16.46 -33.35
CA GLU A 532 -22.77 16.32 -32.66
C GLU A 532 -22.39 14.85 -32.42
N PHE A 533 -23.35 14.00 -32.05
CA PHE A 533 -23.13 12.56 -31.92
C PHE A 533 -22.73 11.92 -33.26
N GLN A 534 -23.41 12.26 -34.35
CA GLN A 534 -23.07 11.80 -35.70
C GLN A 534 -21.66 12.25 -36.11
N ARG A 535 -21.29 13.51 -35.81
CA ARG A 535 -19.93 14.04 -36.04
C ARG A 535 -18.88 13.23 -35.28
N GLN A 536 -19.16 12.91 -34.01
CA GLN A 536 -18.26 12.15 -33.15
C GLN A 536 -18.30 10.63 -33.39
N GLN A 537 -19.13 10.11 -34.29
CA GLN A 537 -19.34 8.67 -34.40
C GLN A 537 -18.05 7.90 -34.74
N LYS A 538 -17.19 8.47 -35.60
CA LYS A 538 -15.89 7.87 -35.93
C LYS A 538 -14.96 7.81 -34.72
N GLU A 539 -14.85 8.91 -33.98
CA GLU A 539 -14.05 9.00 -32.74
C GLU A 539 -14.60 8.05 -31.66
N ASN A 540 -15.94 7.99 -31.52
CA ASN A 540 -16.63 7.08 -30.62
C ASN A 540 -16.33 5.62 -30.95
N ARG A 541 -16.32 5.22 -32.23
CA ARG A 541 -15.95 3.84 -32.63
C ARG A 541 -14.51 3.50 -32.24
N THR A 542 -13.56 4.40 -32.52
CA THR A 542 -12.16 4.21 -32.11
C THR A 542 -12.02 4.13 -30.59
N ARG A 543 -12.70 5.01 -29.85
CA ARG A 543 -12.72 5.02 -28.38
C ARG A 543 -13.32 3.74 -27.80
N ASN A 544 -14.42 3.28 -28.39
CA ASN A 544 -15.13 2.08 -27.95
C ASN A 544 -14.44 0.79 -28.40
N ALA A 545 -13.33 0.84 -29.14
CA ALA A 545 -12.62 -0.36 -29.60
C ALA A 545 -12.13 -1.24 -28.42
N GLY A 546 -11.71 -0.61 -27.31
CA GLY A 546 -11.35 -1.34 -26.08
C GLY A 546 -12.56 -2.00 -25.42
N LEU A 547 -13.72 -1.32 -25.41
CA LEU A 547 -14.97 -1.89 -24.91
C LEU A 547 -15.45 -3.05 -25.81
N GLN A 548 -15.32 -2.91 -27.13
CA GLN A 548 -15.62 -3.96 -28.11
C GLN A 548 -14.72 -5.17 -27.93
N LYS A 549 -13.43 -4.96 -27.65
CA LYS A 549 -12.49 -6.05 -27.36
C LYS A 549 -12.94 -6.80 -26.10
N ARG A 550 -13.19 -6.09 -24.98
CA ARG A 550 -13.65 -6.69 -23.72
C ARG A 550 -14.98 -7.43 -23.88
N TYR A 551 -15.92 -6.86 -24.64
CA TYR A 551 -17.18 -7.52 -24.94
C TYR A 551 -16.99 -8.83 -25.72
N ARG A 552 -16.10 -8.86 -26.73
CA ARG A 552 -15.78 -10.10 -27.45
C ARG A 552 -15.12 -11.15 -26.56
N GLU A 553 -14.21 -10.72 -25.68
CA GLU A 553 -13.57 -11.61 -24.70
C GLU A 553 -14.60 -12.21 -23.75
N LEU A 554 -15.54 -11.39 -23.26
CA LEU A 554 -16.62 -11.83 -22.40
C LEU A 554 -17.55 -12.83 -23.09
N LEU A 555 -17.97 -12.56 -24.34
CA LEU A 555 -18.77 -13.51 -25.11
C LEU A 555 -18.03 -14.82 -25.38
N ALA A 556 -16.72 -14.76 -25.65
CA ALA A 556 -15.90 -15.94 -25.84
C ALA A 556 -15.80 -16.78 -24.55
N ASP A 557 -15.66 -16.11 -23.40
CA ASP A 557 -15.61 -16.75 -22.08
C ASP A 557 -16.96 -17.38 -21.70
N GLU A 558 -18.08 -16.67 -21.89
CA GLU A 558 -19.42 -17.22 -21.63
C GLU A 558 -19.72 -18.45 -22.52
N LYS A 559 -19.40 -18.37 -23.82
CA LYS A 559 -19.53 -19.51 -24.75
C LYS A 559 -18.60 -20.67 -24.38
N TYR A 560 -17.44 -20.37 -23.83
CA TYR A 560 -16.52 -21.39 -23.32
C TYR A 560 -17.11 -22.08 -22.09
N LYS A 561 -17.63 -21.31 -21.12
CA LYS A 561 -18.28 -21.84 -19.92
C LYS A 561 -19.52 -22.67 -20.23
N GLU A 562 -20.36 -22.23 -21.16
CA GLU A 562 -21.53 -22.98 -21.61
C GLU A 562 -21.17 -24.41 -22.03
N LYS A 563 -20.07 -24.54 -22.78
CA LYS A 563 -19.62 -25.82 -23.34
C LYS A 563 -18.85 -26.67 -22.35
N ASN A 564 -18.04 -26.06 -21.49
CA ASN A 564 -17.03 -26.76 -20.70
C ASN A 564 -17.29 -26.75 -19.18
N CYS A 565 -18.29 -26.00 -18.71
CA CYS A 565 -18.54 -25.78 -17.29
C CYS A 565 -19.92 -26.27 -16.83
N ARG A 566 -20.01 -26.62 -15.54
CA ARG A 566 -21.24 -26.97 -14.83
C ARG A 566 -21.28 -26.29 -13.47
N LEU A 567 -22.45 -26.26 -12.84
CA LEU A 567 -22.64 -25.69 -11.50
C LEU A 567 -22.51 -26.79 -10.45
N CYS A 568 -21.65 -26.57 -9.44
CA CYS A 568 -21.54 -27.46 -8.30
C CYS A 568 -22.91 -27.60 -7.60
N PRO A 569 -23.41 -28.81 -7.35
CA PRO A 569 -24.73 -29.02 -6.76
C PRO A 569 -24.85 -28.54 -5.31
N HIS A 570 -23.72 -28.31 -4.61
CA HIS A 570 -23.71 -27.89 -3.21
C HIS A 570 -23.61 -26.38 -3.02
N CYS A 571 -22.87 -25.68 -3.89
CA CYS A 571 -22.62 -24.25 -3.74
C CYS A 571 -22.92 -23.41 -5.00
N ASN A 572 -23.44 -24.03 -6.06
CA ASN A 572 -23.74 -23.40 -7.35
C ASN A 572 -22.56 -22.68 -8.03
N ARG A 573 -21.32 -23.00 -7.64
CA ARG A 573 -20.15 -22.43 -8.28
C ARG A 573 -19.93 -23.04 -9.66
N VAL A 574 -19.50 -22.23 -10.62
CA VAL A 574 -19.05 -22.69 -11.94
C VAL A 574 -17.77 -23.51 -11.78
N VAL A 575 -17.81 -24.78 -12.19
CA VAL A 575 -16.69 -25.72 -12.19
C VAL A 575 -16.42 -26.12 -13.64
N GLN A 576 -15.16 -26.07 -14.04
CA GLN A 576 -14.69 -26.48 -15.37
C GLN A 576 -14.25 -27.95 -15.33
N HIS A 577 -14.55 -28.72 -16.37
CA HIS A 577 -14.03 -30.08 -16.51
C HIS A 577 -12.80 -30.08 -17.41
N MET A 578 -11.64 -30.39 -16.84
CA MET A 578 -10.35 -30.43 -17.54
C MET A 578 -10.06 -31.78 -18.23
N GLY A 579 -11.04 -32.71 -18.25
CA GLY A 579 -10.89 -34.08 -18.73
C GLY A 579 -10.60 -35.08 -17.60
N GLY A 580 -10.76 -36.38 -17.88
CA GLY A 580 -10.49 -37.45 -16.92
C GLY A 580 -11.76 -38.09 -16.33
N CYS A 581 -11.77 -38.31 -15.01
CA CYS A 581 -12.85 -38.96 -14.29
C CYS A 581 -14.07 -38.03 -14.12
N SER A 582 -15.28 -38.60 -14.15
CA SER A 582 -16.52 -37.87 -13.87
C SER A 582 -16.73 -37.54 -12.39
N SER A 583 -15.95 -38.15 -11.49
CA SER A 583 -15.95 -37.78 -10.07
C SER A 583 -15.15 -36.49 -9.89
N MET A 584 -15.80 -35.42 -9.47
CA MET A 584 -15.21 -34.09 -9.30
C MET A 584 -15.25 -33.66 -7.83
N ILE A 585 -14.28 -32.84 -7.43
CA ILE A 585 -14.28 -32.15 -6.13
C ILE A 585 -14.47 -30.66 -6.42
N CYS A 586 -15.46 -30.02 -5.80
CA CYS A 586 -15.67 -28.59 -6.06
C CYS A 586 -14.47 -27.77 -5.57
N GLY A 587 -13.71 -27.21 -6.52
CA GLY A 587 -12.50 -26.44 -6.27
C GLY A 587 -11.20 -27.23 -6.45
N GLN A 588 -11.23 -28.52 -6.79
CA GLN A 588 -10.01 -29.30 -7.00
C GLN A 588 -10.16 -30.26 -8.18
N ASP A 589 -9.13 -30.37 -9.00
CA ASP A 589 -9.04 -31.46 -9.98
C ASP A 589 -8.95 -32.81 -9.25
N PHE A 590 -9.62 -33.83 -9.77
CA PHE A 590 -9.64 -35.17 -9.16
C PHE A 590 -8.23 -35.80 -9.02
N HIS A 591 -7.29 -35.40 -9.88
CA HIS A 591 -5.90 -35.85 -9.85
C HIS A 591 -4.94 -34.90 -9.11
N GLY A 592 -5.45 -33.82 -8.52
CA GLY A 592 -4.64 -32.77 -7.91
C GLY A 592 -3.86 -31.96 -8.96
N GLY A 593 -3.62 -30.67 -8.67
CA GLY A 593 -2.80 -29.80 -9.52
C GLY A 593 -3.47 -28.49 -9.90
N ASN A 594 -4.78 -28.49 -10.14
CA ASN A 594 -5.55 -27.26 -10.27
C ASN A 594 -6.49 -27.13 -9.09
N ASN A 595 -6.29 -26.05 -8.34
CA ASN A 595 -6.93 -25.81 -7.07
C ASN A 595 -7.60 -24.44 -7.13
N GLN A 596 -8.88 -24.48 -7.44
CA GLN A 596 -9.75 -23.32 -7.51
C GLN A 596 -10.45 -23.14 -6.17
N SER A 597 -10.94 -21.95 -5.88
CA SER A 597 -11.80 -21.82 -4.71
C SER A 597 -13.09 -22.64 -4.94
N GLY A 598 -13.51 -23.43 -3.96
CA GLY A 598 -14.68 -24.31 -4.05
C GLY A 598 -15.15 -24.75 -2.67
N CYS A 599 -16.26 -25.49 -2.61
CA CYS A 599 -16.79 -25.98 -1.34
C CYS A 599 -16.13 -27.29 -0.85
N GLY A 600 -15.27 -27.90 -1.66
CA GLY A 600 -14.59 -29.16 -1.33
C GLY A 600 -15.48 -30.40 -1.36
N GLN A 601 -16.78 -30.26 -1.66
CA GLN A 601 -17.70 -31.39 -1.74
C GLN A 601 -17.49 -32.18 -3.02
N ASN A 602 -17.57 -33.51 -2.90
CA ASN A 602 -17.53 -34.44 -4.03
C ASN A 602 -18.86 -34.42 -4.78
N PHE A 603 -18.82 -34.45 -6.11
CA PHE A 603 -20.01 -34.62 -6.93
C PHE A 603 -19.67 -35.29 -8.27
N THR A 604 -20.66 -35.89 -8.91
CA THR A 604 -20.51 -36.48 -10.25
C THR A 604 -20.83 -35.45 -11.32
N TRP A 605 -19.94 -35.26 -12.29
CA TRP A 605 -20.04 -34.26 -13.34
C TRP A 605 -21.36 -34.34 -14.12
N GLU A 606 -21.84 -35.55 -14.44
CA GLU A 606 -23.08 -35.73 -15.19
C GLU A 606 -24.31 -35.24 -14.42
N SER A 607 -24.30 -35.38 -13.09
CA SER A 607 -25.39 -34.97 -12.20
C SER A 607 -25.45 -33.45 -11.97
N ALA A 608 -24.35 -32.73 -12.21
CA ALA A 608 -24.28 -31.29 -12.02
C ALA A 608 -25.06 -30.54 -13.10
N LYS A 609 -25.79 -29.48 -12.72
CA LYS A 609 -26.54 -28.64 -13.66
C LYS A 609 -25.57 -27.99 -14.66
N LYS A 610 -25.88 -28.03 -15.96
CA LYS A 610 -25.09 -27.31 -16.98
C LYS A 610 -25.04 -25.82 -16.68
N TYR A 611 -23.90 -25.19 -16.91
CA TYR A 611 -23.81 -23.74 -16.89
C TYR A 611 -24.72 -23.17 -17.98
N VAL A 612 -25.50 -22.15 -17.63
CA VAL A 612 -26.33 -21.41 -18.57
C VAL A 612 -25.79 -19.98 -18.59
N PRO A 613 -25.30 -19.48 -19.74
CA PRO A 613 -24.84 -18.12 -19.86
C PRO A 613 -25.90 -17.14 -19.41
N THR A 614 -25.49 -16.16 -18.61
CA THR A 614 -26.38 -15.05 -18.24
C THR A 614 -26.69 -14.18 -19.46
N THR A 615 -25.83 -14.23 -20.49
CA THR A 615 -25.84 -13.37 -21.69
C THR A 615 -26.61 -13.94 -22.88
N ASP A 616 -27.29 -15.09 -22.77
CA ASP A 616 -27.98 -15.73 -23.92
C ASP A 616 -29.18 -14.93 -24.46
N ARG A 617 -29.56 -13.86 -23.78
CA ARG A 617 -30.55 -12.93 -24.30
C ARG A 617 -29.95 -12.17 -25.48
N ASN A 618 -30.68 -12.10 -26.59
CA ASN A 618 -30.32 -11.22 -27.69
C ASN A 618 -30.09 -9.82 -27.07
N PRO A 619 -28.99 -9.12 -27.38
CA PRO A 619 -28.77 -7.76 -26.91
C PRO A 619 -30.01 -6.85 -26.94
N GLU A 620 -30.86 -7.03 -27.95
CA GLU A 620 -32.13 -6.32 -28.11
C GLU A 620 -33.14 -6.63 -26.98
N ASP A 621 -33.13 -7.85 -26.44
CA ASP A 621 -33.99 -8.30 -25.32
C ASP A 621 -33.50 -7.77 -23.95
N VAL A 622 -32.22 -7.44 -23.85
CA VAL A 622 -31.56 -6.98 -22.60
C VAL A 622 -31.65 -5.46 -22.45
N MET A 623 -31.77 -4.74 -23.57
CA MET A 623 -31.95 -3.30 -23.55
C MET A 623 -33.33 -2.99 -22.97
N PRO A 624 -33.44 -2.04 -22.01
CA PRO A 624 -34.74 -1.54 -21.58
C PRO A 624 -35.55 -1.15 -22.82
N ASP A 625 -36.88 -1.31 -22.79
CA ASP A 625 -37.75 -0.88 -23.87
C ASP A 625 -37.64 0.65 -24.01
N PHE A 626 -36.62 1.08 -24.75
CA PHE A 626 -36.41 2.46 -25.10
C PHE A 626 -37.59 2.92 -25.92
N HIS A 627 -38.25 2.02 -26.68
CA HIS A 627 -39.26 2.32 -27.68
C HIS A 627 -40.58 2.76 -27.08
N ASN A 628 -40.84 2.55 -25.79
CA ASN A 628 -42.09 2.96 -25.17
C ASN A 628 -42.19 4.50 -25.04
N PRO A 629 -43.02 5.18 -25.87
CA PRO A 629 -43.16 6.65 -25.82
C PRO A 629 -43.91 7.12 -24.56
N ARG A 630 -44.45 6.20 -23.75
CA ARG A 630 -45.12 6.51 -22.48
C ARG A 630 -44.18 6.65 -21.30
N ASN A 631 -42.88 6.41 -21.48
CA ASN A 631 -41.87 6.76 -20.49
C ASN A 631 -41.78 8.30 -20.39
N LYS A 632 -42.73 8.89 -19.64
CA LYS A 632 -42.66 10.27 -19.18
C LYS A 632 -41.28 10.51 -18.59
N LEU A 633 -40.75 11.72 -18.76
CA LEU A 633 -39.49 12.17 -18.14
C LEU A 633 -39.45 11.70 -16.68
N VAL A 634 -38.71 10.63 -16.43
CA VAL A 634 -38.51 10.10 -15.09
C VAL A 634 -37.59 11.05 -14.37
N VAL A 635 -38.01 11.48 -13.18
CA VAL A 635 -37.19 12.27 -12.28
C VAL A 635 -36.66 11.31 -11.23
N HIS A 636 -35.33 11.17 -11.16
CA HIS A 636 -34.67 10.34 -10.16
C HIS A 636 -34.35 11.19 -8.94
N ASN A 637 -34.37 10.61 -7.75
CA ASN A 637 -34.06 11.33 -6.52
C ASN A 637 -32.54 11.38 -6.25
N VAL A 638 -31.77 11.64 -7.30
CA VAL A 638 -30.31 11.75 -7.27
C VAL A 638 -29.86 12.96 -8.10
N THR A 639 -28.73 13.55 -7.70
CA THR A 639 -28.09 14.66 -8.41
C THR A 639 -27.00 14.14 -9.35
N CYS A 640 -26.88 14.76 -10.52
CA CYS A 640 -25.80 14.49 -11.46
C CYS A 640 -24.48 15.06 -10.91
N ASP A 641 -23.42 14.27 -10.81
CA ASP A 641 -22.12 14.72 -10.27
C ASP A 641 -21.44 15.80 -11.12
N ALA A 642 -21.81 15.89 -12.40
CA ALA A 642 -21.24 16.88 -13.31
C ALA A 642 -21.95 18.24 -13.26
N CYS A 643 -23.28 18.26 -13.34
CA CYS A 643 -24.04 19.52 -13.38
C CYS A 643 -24.75 19.88 -12.07
N GLN A 644 -24.71 18.99 -11.07
CA GLN A 644 -25.32 19.14 -9.75
C GLN A 644 -26.85 19.34 -9.78
N LYS A 645 -27.50 19.04 -10.91
CA LYS A 645 -28.96 19.08 -11.07
C LYS A 645 -29.57 17.70 -10.81
N THR A 646 -30.82 17.67 -10.38
CA THR A 646 -31.62 16.44 -10.29
C THR A 646 -31.64 15.74 -11.65
N VAL A 647 -31.34 14.44 -11.67
CA VAL A 647 -31.30 13.66 -12.89
C VAL A 647 -32.71 13.49 -13.44
N ARG A 648 -32.90 13.93 -14.69
CA ARG A 648 -34.13 13.75 -15.47
C ARG A 648 -33.83 12.89 -16.69
N GLY A 649 -34.74 11.98 -17.05
CA GLY A 649 -34.55 11.05 -18.16
C GLY A 649 -33.75 9.82 -17.75
N ILE A 650 -32.74 9.46 -18.55
CA ILE A 650 -31.88 8.31 -18.28
C ILE A 650 -30.82 8.70 -17.22
N ARG A 651 -30.75 7.90 -16.17
CA ARG A 651 -29.70 7.97 -15.14
C ARG A 651 -28.58 6.98 -15.48
N PHE A 652 -27.34 7.44 -15.42
CA PHE A 652 -26.14 6.66 -15.71
C PHE A 652 -25.31 6.50 -14.45
N ASP A 653 -25.31 5.28 -13.90
CA ASP A 653 -24.58 4.96 -12.68
C ASP A 653 -23.28 4.23 -13.04
N CYS A 654 -22.12 4.81 -12.75
CA CYS A 654 -20.86 4.11 -12.97
C CYS A 654 -20.77 2.93 -12.00
N ILE A 655 -20.56 1.72 -12.51
CA ILE A 655 -20.41 0.55 -11.65
C ILE A 655 -19.05 0.49 -10.97
N HIS A 656 -18.03 1.15 -11.54
CA HIS A 656 -16.65 1.13 -11.02
C HIS A 656 -16.32 2.29 -10.07
N CYS A 657 -17.27 3.20 -9.85
CA CYS A 657 -17.13 4.30 -8.91
C CYS A 657 -18.23 4.21 -7.85
N PRO A 658 -17.93 4.49 -6.57
CA PRO A 658 -18.93 4.39 -5.51
C PRO A 658 -20.06 5.40 -5.69
N LEU A 659 -19.74 6.64 -6.07
CA LEU A 659 -20.69 7.75 -6.08
C LEU A 659 -21.04 8.31 -7.48
N LEU A 660 -20.28 7.96 -8.52
CA LEU A 660 -20.41 8.60 -9.82
C LEU A 660 -21.72 8.28 -10.56
N THR A 661 -22.48 9.32 -10.84
CA THR A 661 -23.81 9.34 -11.42
C THR A 661 -23.94 10.52 -12.39
N TYR A 662 -24.34 10.24 -13.63
CA TYR A 662 -24.58 11.27 -14.64
C TYR A 662 -26.02 11.28 -15.14
N CYS A 663 -26.50 12.47 -15.50
CA CYS A 663 -27.70 12.62 -16.33
C CYS A 663 -27.38 12.45 -17.82
N GLU A 664 -28.42 12.27 -18.63
CA GLU A 664 -28.32 12.16 -20.09
C GLU A 664 -27.59 13.32 -20.78
N ASP A 665 -27.64 14.52 -20.21
CA ASP A 665 -26.97 15.71 -20.75
C ASP A 665 -25.45 15.70 -20.51
N CYS A 666 -25.03 15.07 -19.41
CA CYS A 666 -23.66 15.13 -18.91
C CYS A 666 -22.84 13.90 -19.30
N GLU A 667 -23.47 12.73 -19.42
CA GLU A 667 -22.77 11.46 -19.65
C GLU A 667 -21.77 11.56 -20.81
N GLN A 668 -22.19 11.95 -22.01
CA GLN A 668 -21.30 11.99 -23.18
C GLN A 668 -20.06 12.88 -22.98
N LYS A 669 -20.22 14.04 -22.32
CA LYS A 669 -19.15 15.01 -22.12
C LYS A 669 -18.19 14.60 -21.01
N HIS A 670 -18.73 14.06 -19.92
CA HIS A 670 -17.94 13.81 -18.71
C HIS A 670 -17.38 12.39 -18.65
N THR A 671 -17.97 11.40 -19.34
CA THR A 671 -17.33 10.09 -19.54
C THR A 671 -15.95 10.25 -20.19
N LEU A 672 -15.78 11.23 -21.08
CA LEU A 672 -14.50 11.57 -21.71
C LEU A 672 -13.48 12.14 -20.71
N LEU A 673 -13.87 13.19 -19.98
CA LEU A 673 -12.98 13.87 -19.04
C LEU A 673 -12.54 12.96 -17.90
N HIS A 674 -13.48 12.14 -17.39
CA HIS A 674 -13.22 11.25 -16.29
C HIS A 674 -12.39 10.02 -16.68
N SER A 675 -12.46 9.58 -17.95
CA SER A 675 -11.57 8.54 -18.46
C SER A 675 -10.12 9.04 -18.57
N ASN A 676 -9.91 10.26 -19.07
CA ASN A 676 -8.57 10.82 -19.26
C ASN A 676 -7.84 11.10 -17.94
N GLN A 677 -8.56 11.54 -16.90
CA GLN A 677 -7.97 11.70 -15.56
C GLN A 677 -7.49 10.37 -14.96
N ASN A 678 -8.15 9.25 -15.33
CA ASN A 678 -7.79 7.92 -14.88
C ASN A 678 -6.78 7.20 -15.78
N GLU A 679 -6.48 7.70 -16.98
CA GLU A 679 -5.43 7.12 -17.84
C GLU A 679 -4.05 7.17 -17.19
N GLN A 680 -3.76 8.21 -16.40
CA GLN A 680 -2.53 8.30 -15.61
C GLN A 680 -2.44 7.26 -14.48
N ALA A 681 -3.57 6.71 -14.03
CA ALA A 681 -3.66 5.68 -13.00
C ALA A 681 -3.86 4.25 -13.56
N GLY A 682 -3.66 4.06 -14.87
CA GLY A 682 -3.86 2.78 -15.53
C GLY A 682 -5.30 2.61 -16.03
N SER A 683 -5.61 3.22 -17.18
CA SER A 683 -6.62 2.80 -18.16
C SER A 683 -7.97 2.26 -17.63
N ARG A 684 -8.53 2.84 -16.58
CA ARG A 684 -9.84 2.42 -16.04
C ARG A 684 -10.94 2.86 -17.00
N GLN A 685 -11.45 1.92 -17.81
CA GLN A 685 -12.62 2.18 -18.64
C GLN A 685 -13.90 2.04 -17.81
N HIS A 686 -14.65 3.13 -17.70
CA HIS A 686 -15.91 3.16 -16.96
C HIS A 686 -17.04 2.44 -17.72
N VAL A 687 -17.85 1.71 -16.97
CA VAL A 687 -19.07 1.02 -17.43
C VAL A 687 -20.22 1.61 -16.62
N PHE A 688 -21.31 1.97 -17.29
CA PHE A 688 -22.47 2.57 -16.63
C PHE A 688 -23.68 1.64 -16.70
N ARG A 689 -24.38 1.49 -15.58
CA ARG A 689 -25.72 0.93 -15.51
C ARG A 689 -26.72 2.01 -15.93
N LEU A 690 -27.60 1.69 -16.86
CA LEU A 690 -28.66 2.58 -17.34
C LEU A 690 -29.92 2.36 -16.50
N ILE A 691 -30.41 3.42 -15.87
CA ILE A 691 -31.63 3.39 -15.04
C ILE A 691 -32.66 4.34 -15.67
N MET A 692 -33.77 3.76 -16.12
CA MET A 692 -34.85 4.49 -16.79
C MET A 692 -36.14 4.53 -15.97
N THR A 693 -36.30 3.63 -15.01
CA THR A 693 -37.45 3.60 -14.11
C THR A 693 -37.23 4.56 -12.95
N PRO A 694 -38.30 5.13 -12.37
CA PRO A 694 -38.18 5.90 -11.13
C PRO A 694 -37.53 5.04 -10.05
N ASP A 695 -36.77 5.65 -9.14
CA ASP A 695 -36.26 4.96 -7.96
C ASP A 695 -37.47 4.36 -7.21
N THR A 696 -37.45 3.04 -7.01
CA THR A 696 -38.45 2.38 -6.16
C THR A 696 -38.23 2.88 -4.74
N ALA A 697 -39.20 3.64 -4.22
CA ALA A 697 -39.16 4.23 -2.88
C ALA A 697 -39.04 3.19 -1.77
#